data_AF-A0A410GDZ5-F1
#
_entry.id   AF-A0A410GDZ5-F1
#
_cell.length_a   1.000
_cell.length_b   1.000
_cell.length_c   1.000
_cell.angle_alpha   90.00
_cell.angle_beta   90.00
_cell.angle_gamma   90.00
#
_symmetry.space_group_name_H-M   'P 1'
#
loop_
_entity.id
_entity.type
_entity.pdbx_description
1 polymer ?
#
loop_
_entity_poly.entity_id
_entity_poly.type
_entity_poly.pdbx_seq_one_letter_code
_entity_poly.pdbx_strand_id
1 'polypeptide(L)'
;MVANRQRYQKTPKHSAPRRPGYPQIALWLSLGLGLTGCAGAERSDAVAAAEPPATTASAQAATPASDQFAGAIQVASLQNTNVDSVLLVTPPAARKAVIAARDAMQKKQWAALQSLLPIAKSDPVLGVYPEYWMLHQKLIDPTQPVPDEAMREFMAAHPTGYLADRLKGDWLVAAARSGNYALAASLGPVVNSNASETCSYLLALHMTGKRVNATQAMDAFKSTSACWTMLDQFADSKVVGWKDLQGLLRATLETSKSADTRRVAAIMFDGAQMQQYTALMQNPKKWLTGRKPPKSLADIELVTIALSRLAYGNQRESNAAYVEREWAKAIPKADLQWVWSQFGLVAALNVELNAIDWYRKSGTAPMTDYNHAWQVRSELRQPRIDWDQVAKAIRRMTAQQAAEPVWVYWYGRSLAALGNQQAATQHFQSIAHELNFYGQLASEELGHTPSLPPAAAPVTETEMQEALRHPGLQRAIALFDLGWRPEAVPEWSYSLRGMSDRQLLAAAELARKEHIYDRVVNTSLLTKNEVDFSQRFIAPFEGRVSEKAREINLDPAWVYGLIRQESRFITDARSRVGASGLMQLMPATARWVARKIGMKDFQPSSVNDFDTNTILGTNYLSMVLNDLNGSQVLATAGYNAGPGRPVQWRSKLRAPVEGAIFAETIPFTETRLYVKNVLSNTSYYSMMFTGKPDSLKERLGTISPAPNKRVALP
;
A
#
# COMPACT_ATOMS: atom_id res chain seq x y z
N MET A 1 -28.74 -35.37 -10.41
CA MET A 1 -29.50 -35.00 -11.61
C MET A 1 -29.11 -33.59 -12.04
N VAL A 2 -28.94 -33.44 -13.34
CA VAL A 2 -28.41 -32.28 -14.08
C VAL A 2 -29.31 -31.04 -13.97
N ALA A 3 -28.71 -29.85 -13.78
CA ALA A 3 -29.20 -28.57 -14.31
C ALA A 3 -28.21 -27.43 -13.98
N ASN A 4 -27.40 -27.01 -14.97
CA ASN A 4 -27.52 -25.77 -15.74
C ASN A 4 -26.99 -24.49 -15.05
N ARG A 5 -25.68 -24.24 -15.24
CA ARG A 5 -25.06 -22.93 -15.06
C ARG A 5 -25.36 -22.05 -16.29
N GLN A 6 -26.21 -21.04 -16.12
CA GLN A 6 -26.46 -20.06 -17.17
C GLN A 6 -25.33 -19.03 -17.27
N ARG A 7 -24.85 -18.90 -18.52
CA ARG A 7 -23.87 -17.94 -19.02
C ARG A 7 -24.54 -16.57 -19.21
N TYR A 8 -23.85 -15.49 -18.86
CA TYR A 8 -24.22 -14.13 -19.28
C TYR A 8 -23.60 -13.85 -20.66
N GLN A 9 -24.44 -13.71 -21.69
CA GLN A 9 -24.06 -13.35 -23.06
C GLN A 9 -23.92 -11.83 -23.23
N LYS A 10 -22.89 -11.42 -23.98
CA LYS A 10 -22.69 -10.05 -24.49
C LYS A 10 -23.54 -9.84 -25.74
N THR A 11 -24.19 -8.69 -25.83
CA THR A 11 -24.80 -8.16 -27.07
C THR A 11 -23.72 -7.84 -28.13
N PRO A 12 -23.94 -8.17 -29.42
CA PRO A 12 -23.01 -7.81 -30.49
C PRO A 12 -23.37 -6.44 -31.07
N LYS A 13 -22.36 -5.61 -31.36
CA LYS A 13 -22.52 -4.44 -32.24
C LYS A 13 -22.03 -4.79 -33.65
N HIS A 14 -22.89 -4.51 -34.62
CA HIS A 14 -22.71 -4.68 -36.05
C HIS A 14 -21.50 -3.91 -36.62
N SER A 15 -20.92 -4.50 -37.65
CA SER A 15 -19.81 -4.03 -38.48
C SER A 15 -20.30 -3.48 -39.83
N ALA A 16 -19.73 -2.35 -40.28
CA ALA A 16 -19.33 -1.98 -41.67
C ALA A 16 -18.97 -0.47 -41.75
N PRO A 17 -18.29 0.04 -42.81
CA PRO A 17 -16.93 -0.29 -43.26
C PRO A 17 -15.98 0.94 -43.30
N ARG A 18 -14.69 0.68 -43.56
CA ARG A 18 -13.51 1.58 -43.54
C ARG A 18 -13.48 2.68 -44.61
N ARG A 19 -12.88 3.85 -44.28
CA ARG A 19 -12.00 4.69 -45.14
C ARG A 19 -10.92 5.41 -44.29
N PRO A 20 -9.78 5.86 -44.88
CA PRO A 20 -8.49 5.97 -44.19
C PRO A 20 -8.05 7.42 -43.85
N GLY A 21 -7.12 7.55 -42.89
CA GLY A 21 -6.21 8.70 -42.79
C GLY A 21 -6.12 9.36 -41.42
N TYR A 22 -4.86 9.56 -40.98
CA TYR A 22 -4.32 10.33 -39.83
C TYR A 22 -3.83 9.54 -38.59
N PRO A 23 -2.59 9.81 -38.12
CA PRO A 23 -1.97 9.07 -37.03
C PRO A 23 -2.51 9.57 -35.69
N GLN A 24 -3.13 8.67 -34.92
CA GLN A 24 -3.52 8.96 -33.55
C GLN A 24 -2.30 8.92 -32.62
N ILE A 25 -2.05 10.06 -31.98
CA ILE A 25 -1.17 10.22 -30.82
C ILE A 25 -1.75 9.36 -29.69
N ALA A 26 -1.06 8.27 -29.35
CA ALA A 26 -1.44 7.38 -28.26
C ALA A 26 -1.13 8.04 -26.90
N LEU A 27 -2.13 8.73 -26.34
CA LEU A 27 -2.12 9.20 -24.95
C LEU A 27 -2.48 8.01 -24.04
N TRP A 28 -1.49 7.30 -23.52
CA TRP A 28 -1.73 6.30 -22.47
C TRP A 28 -1.82 7.00 -21.12
N LEU A 29 -3.06 7.17 -20.65
CA LEU A 29 -3.37 7.50 -19.25
C LEU A 29 -2.98 6.32 -18.36
N SER A 30 -1.82 6.41 -17.73
CA SER A 30 -1.49 5.63 -16.54
C SER A 30 -2.25 6.21 -15.34
N LEU A 31 -3.46 5.68 -15.10
CA LEU A 31 -4.17 5.86 -13.84
C LEU A 31 -3.39 5.10 -12.75
N GLY A 32 -2.53 5.82 -12.04
CA GLY A 32 -1.96 5.38 -10.77
C GLY A 32 -3.09 5.25 -9.75
N LEU A 33 -3.64 4.04 -9.63
CA LEU A 33 -4.54 3.69 -8.56
C LEU A 33 -3.69 3.25 -7.38
N GLY A 34 -3.70 4.08 -6.34
CA GLY A 34 -2.97 3.85 -5.10
C GLY A 34 -3.38 2.53 -4.45
N LEU A 35 -2.49 1.55 -4.51
CA LEU A 35 -2.31 0.61 -3.42
C LEU A 35 -1.58 1.39 -2.33
N THR A 36 -2.34 2.03 -1.43
CA THR A 36 -1.84 2.36 -0.11
C THR A 36 -1.54 1.04 0.59
N GLY A 37 -0.32 0.54 0.39
CA GLY A 37 0.26 -0.40 1.34
C GLY A 37 0.37 0.34 2.66
N CYS A 38 -0.42 -0.07 3.65
CA CYS A 38 -0.22 0.31 5.03
C CYS A 38 1.16 -0.22 5.46
N ALA A 39 2.16 0.64 5.37
CA ALA A 39 3.40 0.58 6.13
C ALA A 39 3.49 1.94 6.82
N GLY A 40 3.20 1.94 8.11
CA GLY A 40 2.99 3.13 8.91
C GLY A 40 2.06 2.79 10.06
N ALA A 41 2.54 1.96 11.00
CA ALA A 41 1.98 1.96 12.33
C ALA A 41 2.24 3.35 12.91
N GLU A 42 1.19 4.13 13.14
CA GLU A 42 1.27 5.36 13.91
C GLU A 42 1.86 4.98 15.29
N ARG A 43 3.08 5.46 15.56
CA ARG A 43 3.63 5.45 16.91
C ARG A 43 2.89 6.52 17.70
N SER A 44 2.17 6.10 18.74
CA SER A 44 1.69 7.02 19.77
C SER A 44 2.89 7.42 20.63
N ASP A 45 3.33 8.67 20.52
CA ASP A 45 4.35 9.24 21.39
C ASP A 45 3.81 9.37 22.83
N ALA A 46 4.49 8.74 23.79
CA ALA A 46 4.29 8.97 25.22
C ALA A 46 5.58 9.52 25.82
N VAL A 47 5.41 10.60 26.56
CA VAL A 47 6.41 11.53 27.11
C VAL A 47 7.31 10.87 28.17
N ALA A 48 8.58 11.29 28.17
CA ALA A 48 9.64 10.89 29.09
C ALA A 48 9.40 11.32 30.56
N ALA A 49 9.81 10.47 31.51
CA ALA A 49 10.22 10.88 32.86
C ALA A 49 11.13 9.83 33.55
N ALA A 50 12.38 10.27 33.82
CA ALA A 50 13.28 10.00 34.97
C ALA A 50 13.54 8.58 35.54
N GLU A 51 14.82 8.17 35.50
CA GLU A 51 15.55 7.29 36.45
C GLU A 51 15.59 7.88 37.89
N PRO A 52 15.91 7.15 39.01
CA PRO A 52 17.02 6.17 39.17
C PRO A 52 16.76 5.06 40.26
N PRO A 53 17.77 4.43 40.93
CA PRO A 53 18.98 3.74 40.47
C PRO A 53 19.08 2.25 40.91
N ALA A 54 20.15 1.63 40.43
CA ALA A 54 20.68 0.28 40.63
C ALA A 54 20.72 -0.28 42.06
N THR A 55 20.52 -1.61 42.15
CA THR A 55 21.17 -2.47 43.15
C THR A 55 21.73 -3.72 42.48
N THR A 56 23.02 -3.92 42.73
CA THR A 56 23.85 -5.08 42.39
C THR A 56 23.50 -6.28 43.25
N ALA A 57 23.32 -7.46 42.66
CA ALA A 57 23.52 -8.73 43.36
C ALA A 57 24.01 -9.81 42.39
N SER A 58 25.28 -10.16 42.56
CA SER A 58 25.99 -11.29 41.99
C SER A 58 25.65 -12.60 42.73
N ALA A 59 25.42 -13.69 42.00
CA ALA A 59 25.70 -15.07 42.44
C ALA A 59 25.52 -16.01 41.22
N GLN A 60 26.63 -16.44 40.60
CA GLN A 60 27.29 -17.73 40.81
C GLN A 60 26.67 -18.88 40.01
N ALA A 61 27.50 -19.38 39.10
CA ALA A 61 27.31 -20.56 38.29
C ALA A 61 27.36 -21.83 39.14
N ALA A 62 26.50 -22.79 38.82
CA ALA A 62 26.71 -24.20 39.14
C ALA A 62 26.36 -25.03 37.90
N THR A 63 27.38 -25.75 37.41
CA THR A 63 27.31 -26.79 36.39
C THR A 63 26.62 -28.07 36.91
N PRO A 64 26.19 -28.97 36.01
CA PRO A 64 25.19 -30.00 36.32
C PRO A 64 25.83 -31.30 36.81
N ALA A 65 25.10 -32.00 37.69
CA ALA A 65 25.37 -33.39 38.03
C ALA A 65 24.31 -34.29 37.40
N SER A 66 24.78 -35.19 36.53
CA SER A 66 24.10 -36.40 36.09
C SER A 66 24.04 -37.42 37.22
N ASP A 67 22.88 -38.05 37.47
CA ASP A 67 22.74 -39.49 37.28
C ASP A 67 21.32 -40.02 37.56
N GLN A 68 20.99 -41.00 36.71
CA GLN A 68 20.01 -42.07 36.74
C GLN A 68 19.27 -42.35 38.07
N PHE A 69 17.96 -42.59 38.01
CA PHE A 69 17.35 -43.92 38.20
C PHE A 69 15.83 -43.89 38.04
N ALA A 70 15.33 -44.97 37.41
CA ALA A 70 13.94 -45.26 37.16
C ALA A 70 13.14 -45.53 38.46
N GLY A 71 11.88 -45.08 38.49
CA GLY A 71 10.90 -45.41 39.52
C GLY A 71 9.50 -45.07 39.04
N ALA A 72 8.67 -46.09 38.89
CA ALA A 72 7.30 -46.02 38.40
C ALA A 72 6.44 -45.02 39.20
N ILE A 73 5.74 -44.12 38.48
CA ILE A 73 4.67 -43.32 39.06
C ILE A 73 3.35 -43.76 38.44
N GLN A 74 2.46 -44.16 39.33
CA GLN A 74 1.10 -44.60 39.11
C GLN A 74 0.33 -43.65 38.20
N VAL A 75 -0.38 -44.22 37.22
CA VAL A 75 -1.39 -43.53 36.43
C VAL A 75 -2.54 -43.15 37.36
N ALA A 76 -2.48 -41.94 37.91
CA ALA A 76 -3.66 -41.30 38.46
C ALA A 76 -4.57 -40.93 37.28
N SER A 77 -5.67 -41.67 37.15
CA SER A 77 -6.78 -41.35 36.26
C SER A 77 -7.30 -39.95 36.60
N LEU A 78 -6.93 -38.96 35.80
CA LEU A 78 -7.57 -37.65 35.84
C LEU A 78 -9.01 -37.83 35.36
N GLN A 79 -9.91 -37.84 36.34
CA GLN A 79 -11.33 -37.74 36.15
C GLN A 79 -11.65 -36.48 35.33
N ASN A 80 -12.43 -36.69 34.27
CA ASN A 80 -13.25 -35.71 33.56
C ASN A 80 -13.42 -34.38 34.29
N THR A 81 -12.64 -33.37 33.89
CA THR A 81 -13.15 -32.00 33.91
C THR A 81 -13.84 -31.77 32.59
N ASN A 82 -15.18 -31.71 32.64
CA ASN A 82 -16.00 -31.22 31.54
C ASN A 82 -15.49 -29.84 31.12
N VAL A 83 -14.71 -29.80 30.05
CA VAL A 83 -14.49 -28.58 29.29
C VAL A 83 -15.75 -28.40 28.46
N ASP A 84 -16.73 -27.66 28.99
CA ASP A 84 -17.87 -27.17 28.23
C ASP A 84 -17.32 -26.28 27.09
N SER A 85 -17.02 -26.93 25.99
CA SER A 85 -16.83 -26.32 24.69
C SER A 85 -18.20 -25.83 24.24
N VAL A 86 -18.56 -24.61 24.61
CA VAL A 86 -19.65 -23.92 23.94
C VAL A 86 -19.15 -23.51 22.55
N LEU A 87 -18.97 -24.49 21.67
CA LEU A 87 -19.03 -24.27 20.23
C LEU A 87 -20.44 -23.72 19.99
N LEU A 88 -20.53 -22.46 19.58
CA LEU A 88 -21.80 -21.80 19.29
C LEU A 88 -22.54 -22.62 18.21
N VAL A 89 -23.50 -23.45 18.63
CA VAL A 89 -24.28 -24.27 17.71
C VAL A 89 -25.12 -23.34 16.85
N THR A 90 -24.76 -23.24 15.57
CA THR A 90 -25.47 -22.38 14.63
C THR A 90 -26.66 -23.15 14.06
N PRO A 91 -27.91 -22.73 14.29
CA PRO A 91 -29.06 -23.37 13.66
C PRO A 91 -28.93 -23.29 12.13
N PRO A 92 -29.02 -24.41 11.38
CA PRO A 92 -28.84 -24.38 9.92
C PRO A 92 -29.81 -23.43 9.20
N ALA A 93 -31.03 -23.27 9.73
CA ALA A 93 -32.02 -22.32 9.23
C ALA A 93 -31.56 -20.85 9.40
N ALA A 94 -30.93 -20.53 10.53
CA ALA A 94 -30.42 -19.19 10.82
C ALA A 94 -29.26 -18.83 9.87
N ARG A 95 -28.29 -19.73 9.67
CA ARG A 95 -27.20 -19.53 8.70
C ARG A 95 -27.72 -19.36 7.28
N LYS A 96 -28.71 -20.17 6.87
CA LYS A 96 -29.36 -20.02 5.56
C LYS A 96 -30.04 -18.66 5.41
N ALA A 97 -30.68 -18.16 6.47
CA ALA A 97 -31.30 -16.83 6.47
C ALA A 97 -30.25 -15.72 6.32
N VAL A 98 -29.09 -15.82 6.98
CA VAL A 98 -27.97 -14.87 6.81
C VAL A 98 -27.47 -14.86 5.35
N ILE A 99 -27.28 -16.03 4.75
CA ILE A 99 -26.86 -16.16 3.34
C ILE A 99 -27.90 -15.55 2.40
N ALA A 100 -29.19 -15.88 2.59
CA ALA A 100 -30.28 -15.32 1.81
C ALA A 100 -30.40 -13.79 1.98
N ALA A 101 -30.16 -13.27 3.19
CA ALA A 101 -30.16 -11.84 3.48
C ALA A 101 -29.02 -11.12 2.73
N ARG A 102 -27.85 -11.75 2.62
CA ARG A 102 -26.74 -11.21 1.83
C ARG A 102 -27.06 -11.17 0.34
N ASP A 103 -27.64 -12.25 -0.18
CA ASP A 103 -28.08 -12.31 -1.58
C ASP A 103 -29.13 -11.24 -1.87
N ALA A 104 -30.09 -11.04 -0.96
CA ALA A 104 -31.09 -9.98 -1.06
C ALA A 104 -30.44 -8.60 -1.05
N MET A 105 -29.50 -8.34 -0.13
CA MET A 105 -28.74 -7.09 -0.06
C MET A 105 -27.98 -6.79 -1.37
N GLN A 106 -27.25 -7.77 -1.91
CA GLN A 106 -26.52 -7.62 -3.16
C GLN A 106 -27.44 -7.34 -4.36
N LYS A 107 -28.65 -7.92 -4.36
CA LYS A 107 -29.70 -7.67 -5.35
C LYS A 107 -30.53 -6.41 -5.05
N LYS A 108 -30.21 -5.67 -3.99
CA LYS A 108 -30.96 -4.49 -3.50
C LYS A 108 -32.43 -4.78 -3.13
N GLN A 109 -32.72 -6.01 -2.73
CA GLN A 109 -34.04 -6.48 -2.31
C GLN A 109 -34.24 -6.26 -0.80
N TRP A 110 -34.29 -4.99 -0.38
CA TRP A 110 -34.27 -4.61 1.05
C TRP A 110 -35.46 -5.14 1.87
N ALA A 111 -36.66 -5.22 1.28
CA ALA A 111 -37.83 -5.81 1.94
C ALA A 111 -37.64 -7.31 2.22
N ALA A 112 -37.02 -8.03 1.28
CA ALA A 112 -36.70 -9.45 1.47
C ALA A 112 -35.65 -9.64 2.58
N LEU A 113 -34.61 -8.80 2.60
CA LEU A 113 -33.63 -8.77 3.69
C LEU A 113 -34.32 -8.55 5.05
N GLN A 114 -35.19 -7.54 5.14
CA GLN A 114 -35.91 -7.22 6.38
C GLN A 114 -36.75 -8.40 6.89
N SER A 115 -37.41 -9.14 5.99
CA SER A 115 -38.21 -10.32 6.37
C SER A 115 -37.37 -11.47 6.95
N LEU A 116 -36.07 -11.51 6.65
CA LEU A 116 -35.16 -12.56 7.10
C LEU A 116 -34.52 -12.25 8.47
N LEU A 117 -34.59 -10.99 8.94
CA LEU A 117 -33.95 -10.58 10.20
C LEU A 117 -34.33 -11.46 11.41
N PRO A 118 -35.62 -11.77 11.67
CA PRO A 118 -35.99 -12.54 12.86
C PRO A 118 -35.35 -13.94 12.91
N ILE A 119 -35.20 -14.58 11.75
CA ILE A 119 -34.59 -15.92 11.62
C ILE A 119 -33.07 -15.81 11.66
N ALA A 120 -32.50 -14.81 10.98
CA ALA A 120 -31.06 -14.62 10.91
C ALA A 120 -30.45 -14.25 12.27
N LYS A 121 -31.16 -13.48 13.11
CA LYS A 121 -30.70 -13.11 14.46
C LYS A 121 -30.43 -14.31 15.37
N SER A 122 -30.99 -15.49 15.07
CA SER A 122 -30.70 -16.73 15.80
C SER A 122 -29.35 -17.37 15.42
N ASP A 123 -28.61 -16.83 14.45
CA ASP A 123 -27.24 -17.26 14.15
C ASP A 123 -26.28 -16.55 15.13
N PRO A 124 -25.67 -17.28 16.08
CA PRO A 124 -24.84 -16.69 17.13
C PRO A 124 -23.51 -16.12 16.62
N VAL A 125 -23.11 -16.44 15.39
CA VAL A 125 -21.85 -16.00 14.79
C VAL A 125 -22.12 -14.86 13.82
N LEU A 126 -22.98 -15.06 12.82
CA LEU A 126 -23.18 -14.11 11.72
C LEU A 126 -24.52 -13.38 11.75
N GLY A 127 -25.39 -13.64 12.75
CA GLY A 127 -26.75 -13.10 12.81
C GLY A 127 -26.85 -11.57 12.90
N VAL A 128 -25.77 -10.91 13.32
CA VAL A 128 -25.67 -9.44 13.38
C VAL A 128 -25.51 -8.77 12.01
N TYR A 129 -24.97 -9.47 11.01
CA TYR A 129 -24.65 -8.89 9.69
C TYR A 129 -25.88 -8.37 8.93
N PRO A 130 -27.00 -9.10 8.85
CA PRO A 130 -28.20 -8.60 8.18
C PRO A 130 -28.72 -7.26 8.72
N GLU A 131 -28.76 -7.09 10.03
CA GLU A 131 -29.16 -5.82 10.66
C GLU A 131 -28.13 -4.72 10.37
N TYR A 132 -26.83 -5.03 10.48
CA TYR A 132 -25.76 -4.13 10.09
C TYR A 132 -25.91 -3.62 8.65
N TRP A 133 -26.18 -4.50 7.69
CA TRP A 133 -26.33 -4.11 6.27
C TRP A 133 -27.51 -3.16 6.04
N MET A 134 -28.62 -3.36 6.73
CA MET A 134 -29.77 -2.46 6.65
C MET A 134 -29.45 -1.08 7.21
N LEU A 135 -28.83 -1.01 8.39
CA LEU A 135 -28.46 0.25 9.02
C LEU A 135 -27.41 0.99 8.20
N HIS A 136 -26.38 0.28 7.73
CA HIS A 136 -25.36 0.83 6.85
C HIS A 136 -25.98 1.46 5.60
N GLN A 137 -26.89 0.75 4.91
CA GLN A 137 -27.56 1.29 3.73
C GLN A 137 -28.33 2.58 4.03
N LYS A 138 -29.08 2.62 5.15
CA LYS A 138 -29.83 3.82 5.56
C LYS A 138 -28.91 5.00 5.87
N LEU A 139 -27.74 4.74 6.46
CA LEU A 139 -26.78 5.78 6.80
C LEU A 139 -26.05 6.34 5.57
N ILE A 140 -25.69 5.50 4.60
CA ILE A 140 -24.96 5.96 3.42
C ILE A 140 -25.88 6.65 2.39
N ASP A 141 -27.18 6.37 2.39
CA ASP A 141 -28.14 6.97 1.48
C ASP A 141 -28.53 8.39 1.96
N PRO A 142 -28.10 9.46 1.26
CA PRO A 142 -28.41 10.83 1.67
C PRO A 142 -29.88 11.21 1.48
N THR A 143 -30.67 10.39 0.80
CA THR A 143 -32.11 10.64 0.56
C THR A 143 -33.00 10.12 1.69
N GLN A 144 -32.44 9.30 2.58
CA GLN A 144 -33.15 8.73 3.72
C GLN A 144 -32.86 9.53 4.99
N PRO A 145 -33.83 9.59 5.93
CA PRO A 145 -33.56 10.15 7.26
C PRO A 145 -32.52 9.30 7.99
N VAL A 146 -31.65 9.96 8.76
CA VAL A 146 -30.67 9.28 9.61
C VAL A 146 -31.42 8.46 10.68
N PRO A 147 -31.21 7.13 10.78
CA PRO A 147 -31.99 6.26 11.67
C PRO A 147 -31.47 6.29 13.11
N ASP A 148 -31.44 7.46 13.74
CA ASP A 148 -30.81 7.68 15.06
C ASP A 148 -31.29 6.72 16.16
N GLU A 149 -32.59 6.39 16.19
CA GLU A 149 -33.14 5.48 17.21
C GLU A 149 -32.67 4.04 17.01
N ALA A 150 -32.79 3.52 15.79
CA ALA A 150 -32.30 2.17 15.47
C ALA A 150 -30.77 2.06 15.67
N MET A 151 -30.04 3.17 15.49
CA MET A 151 -28.62 3.23 15.82
C MET A 151 -28.37 3.14 17.33
N ARG A 152 -29.15 3.85 18.16
CA ARG A 152 -29.05 3.73 19.63
C ARG A 152 -29.35 2.30 20.08
N GLU A 153 -30.39 1.67 19.54
CA GLU A 153 -30.75 0.28 19.82
C GLU A 153 -29.62 -0.69 19.44
N PHE A 154 -29.07 -0.54 18.22
CA PHE A 154 -27.96 -1.38 17.75
C PHE A 154 -26.72 -1.22 18.63
N MET A 155 -26.34 0.01 18.98
CA MET A 155 -25.18 0.28 19.83
C MET A 155 -25.37 -0.23 21.26
N ALA A 156 -26.60 -0.22 21.78
CA ALA A 156 -26.92 -0.81 23.08
C ALA A 156 -26.82 -2.34 23.06
N ALA A 157 -27.28 -2.99 21.99
CA ALA A 157 -27.21 -4.45 21.83
C ALA A 157 -25.80 -4.95 21.48
N HIS A 158 -25.00 -4.12 20.80
CA HIS A 158 -23.67 -4.44 20.29
C HIS A 158 -22.68 -3.30 20.62
N PRO A 159 -22.31 -3.11 21.90
CA PRO A 159 -21.52 -1.95 22.32
C PRO A 159 -20.07 -1.98 21.83
N THR A 160 -19.58 -3.13 21.35
CA THR A 160 -18.20 -3.34 20.91
C THR A 160 -18.15 -4.18 19.64
N GLY A 161 -16.98 -4.23 19.00
CA GLY A 161 -16.75 -5.03 17.81
C GLY A 161 -16.72 -4.21 16.52
N TYR A 162 -16.32 -4.88 15.43
CA TYR A 162 -16.06 -4.23 14.14
C TYR A 162 -17.30 -3.53 13.58
N LEU A 163 -18.43 -4.23 13.55
CA LEU A 163 -19.66 -3.72 12.95
C LEU A 163 -20.20 -2.51 13.71
N ALA A 164 -20.11 -2.50 15.04
CA ALA A 164 -20.48 -1.37 15.88
C ALA A 164 -19.58 -0.15 15.62
N ASP A 165 -18.26 -0.34 15.60
CA ASP A 165 -17.32 0.74 15.29
C ASP A 165 -17.55 1.31 13.87
N ARG A 166 -17.79 0.43 12.90
CA ARG A 166 -18.05 0.85 11.51
C ARG A 166 -19.36 1.62 11.38
N LEU A 167 -20.44 1.15 12.01
CA LEU A 167 -21.72 1.85 12.03
C LEU A 167 -21.65 3.17 12.79
N LYS A 168 -20.87 3.26 13.88
CA LYS A 168 -20.60 4.53 14.56
C LYS A 168 -19.97 5.55 13.60
N GLY A 169 -19.00 5.12 12.78
CA GLY A 169 -18.40 5.97 11.75
C GLY A 169 -19.38 6.40 10.66
N ASP A 170 -20.18 5.48 10.14
CA ASP A 170 -21.23 5.83 9.16
C ASP A 170 -22.27 6.79 9.77
N TRP A 171 -22.61 6.62 11.05
CA TRP A 171 -23.53 7.48 11.78
C TRP A 171 -22.98 8.88 12.01
N LEU A 172 -21.70 8.98 12.38
CA LEU A 172 -20.96 10.23 12.48
C LEU A 172 -21.00 11.02 11.16
N VAL A 173 -20.68 10.35 10.05
CA VAL A 173 -20.68 10.99 8.72
C VAL A 173 -22.10 11.40 8.31
N ALA A 174 -23.11 10.55 8.55
CA ALA A 174 -24.50 10.84 8.23
C ALA A 174 -25.05 12.02 9.05
N ALA A 175 -24.76 12.06 10.36
CA ALA A 175 -25.17 13.15 11.24
C ALA A 175 -24.53 14.50 10.85
N ALA A 176 -23.24 14.49 10.50
CA ALA A 176 -22.57 15.68 9.99
C ALA A 176 -23.19 16.14 8.64
N ARG A 177 -23.46 15.20 7.74
CA ARG A 177 -24.10 15.48 6.44
C ARG A 177 -25.50 16.07 6.57
N SER A 178 -26.27 15.65 7.58
CA SER A 178 -27.61 16.17 7.85
C SER A 178 -27.62 17.47 8.67
N GLY A 179 -26.44 18.02 9.00
CA GLY A 179 -26.30 19.23 9.82
C GLY A 179 -26.50 19.02 11.32
N ASN A 180 -26.65 17.77 11.80
CA ASN A 180 -26.72 17.46 13.22
C ASN A 180 -25.31 17.36 13.83
N TYR A 181 -24.61 18.50 13.85
CA TYR A 181 -23.23 18.58 14.32
C TYR A 181 -23.09 18.31 15.82
N ALA A 182 -24.14 18.57 16.62
CA ALA A 182 -24.14 18.24 18.05
C ALA A 182 -24.05 16.72 18.26
N LEU A 183 -24.86 15.94 17.55
CA LEU A 183 -24.80 14.48 17.59
C LEU A 183 -23.45 13.98 17.08
N ALA A 184 -23.02 14.44 15.91
CA ALA A 184 -21.73 14.06 15.33
C ALA A 184 -20.55 14.33 16.30
N ALA A 185 -20.54 15.50 16.96
CA ALA A 185 -19.53 15.82 17.97
C ALA A 185 -19.64 14.94 19.22
N SER A 186 -20.85 14.53 19.63
CA SER A 186 -21.06 13.67 20.81
C SER A 186 -20.67 12.20 20.57
N LEU A 187 -20.75 11.71 19.34
CA LEU A 187 -20.31 10.35 19.00
C LEU A 187 -18.80 10.19 19.24
N GLY A 188 -18.03 11.26 19.07
CA GLY A 188 -16.58 11.25 19.26
C GLY A 188 -15.85 10.48 18.17
N PRO A 189 -14.52 10.30 18.31
CA PRO A 189 -13.72 9.57 17.33
C PRO A 189 -14.09 8.09 17.24
N VAL A 190 -13.89 7.53 16.06
CA VAL A 190 -14.08 6.11 15.72
C VAL A 190 -12.74 5.38 15.92
N VAL A 191 -12.76 4.13 16.38
CA VAL A 191 -11.52 3.39 16.66
C VAL A 191 -10.76 3.10 15.37
N ASN A 192 -11.45 2.60 14.34
CA ASN A 192 -10.89 2.38 13.01
C ASN A 192 -11.32 3.49 12.04
N SER A 193 -11.00 4.73 12.40
CA SER A 193 -11.43 5.92 11.65
C SER A 193 -10.82 5.98 10.24
N ASN A 194 -11.60 6.43 9.27
CA ASN A 194 -11.11 6.86 7.96
C ASN A 194 -11.20 8.39 7.82
N ALA A 195 -10.63 8.93 6.73
CA ALA A 195 -10.57 10.37 6.51
C ALA A 195 -11.95 11.04 6.48
N SER A 196 -12.99 10.38 5.95
CA SER A 196 -14.33 10.97 5.94
C SER A 196 -14.88 11.13 7.36
N GLU A 197 -14.68 10.13 8.21
CA GLU A 197 -15.09 10.16 9.61
C GLU A 197 -14.31 11.23 10.38
N THR A 198 -12.98 11.28 10.24
CA THR A 198 -12.14 12.30 10.88
C THR A 198 -12.54 13.72 10.44
N CYS A 199 -12.72 13.96 9.13
CA CYS A 199 -13.14 15.26 8.62
C CYS A 199 -14.55 15.65 9.08
N SER A 200 -15.49 14.71 9.09
CA SER A 200 -16.85 14.94 9.63
C SER A 200 -16.82 15.28 11.12
N TYR A 201 -15.97 14.63 11.91
CA TYR A 201 -15.80 14.94 13.32
C TYR A 201 -15.19 16.33 13.53
N LEU A 202 -14.10 16.68 12.83
CA LEU A 202 -13.48 18.00 12.92
C LEU A 202 -14.44 19.12 12.48
N LEU A 203 -15.20 18.90 11.41
CA LEU A 203 -16.27 19.81 11.01
C LEU A 203 -17.31 19.95 12.12
N ALA A 204 -17.80 18.86 12.71
CA ALA A 204 -18.77 18.90 13.79
C ALA A 204 -18.25 19.64 15.03
N LEU A 205 -16.98 19.48 15.40
CA LEU A 205 -16.33 20.25 16.47
C LEU A 205 -16.36 21.74 16.17
N HIS A 206 -15.93 22.14 14.96
CA HIS A 206 -15.96 23.54 14.53
C HIS A 206 -17.37 24.14 14.57
N MET A 207 -18.35 23.43 14.01
CA MET A 207 -19.75 23.87 13.94
C MET A 207 -20.43 23.93 15.31
N THR A 208 -19.88 23.25 16.32
CA THR A 208 -20.34 23.32 17.72
C THR A 208 -19.51 24.27 18.58
N GLY A 209 -18.70 25.14 17.96
CA GLY A 209 -17.93 26.18 18.63
C GLY A 209 -16.62 25.71 19.27
N LYS A 210 -16.23 24.44 19.09
CA LYS A 210 -14.92 23.94 19.53
C LYS A 210 -13.86 24.34 18.51
N ARG A 211 -12.69 24.77 19.01
CA ARG A 211 -11.60 25.25 18.16
C ARG A 211 -10.94 24.09 17.41
N VAL A 212 -10.81 24.24 16.09
CA VAL A 212 -10.01 23.40 15.20
C VAL A 212 -9.04 24.30 14.44
N ASN A 213 -7.80 23.86 14.22
CA ASN A 213 -6.77 24.64 13.52
C ASN A 213 -6.48 24.10 12.12
N ALA A 214 -5.76 24.89 11.31
CA ALA A 214 -5.39 24.54 9.93
C ALA A 214 -4.60 23.23 9.86
N THR A 215 -3.63 23.01 10.75
CA THR A 215 -2.80 21.80 10.77
C THR A 215 -3.65 20.55 10.92
N GLN A 216 -4.55 20.53 11.91
CA GLN A 216 -5.48 19.40 12.11
C GLN A 216 -6.33 19.13 10.87
N ALA A 217 -6.81 20.19 10.21
CA ALA A 217 -7.62 20.06 9.00
C ALA A 217 -6.81 19.49 7.82
N MET A 218 -5.61 20.02 7.59
CA MET A 218 -4.76 19.64 6.46
C MET A 218 -4.16 18.24 6.63
N ASP A 219 -3.81 17.84 7.86
CA ASP A 219 -3.31 16.49 8.16
C ASP A 219 -4.41 15.43 7.97
N ALA A 220 -5.65 15.74 8.39
CA ALA A 220 -6.81 14.86 8.21
C ALA A 220 -7.29 14.78 6.75
N PHE A 221 -7.05 15.83 5.96
CA PHE A 221 -7.62 15.97 4.63
C PHE A 221 -7.23 14.82 3.69
N LYS A 222 -8.23 14.19 3.08
CA LYS A 222 -8.13 13.34 1.89
C LYS A 222 -9.23 13.73 0.92
N SER A 223 -9.13 13.32 -0.35
CA SER A 223 -10.08 13.69 -1.42
C SER A 223 -11.43 12.94 -1.32
N THR A 224 -12.11 13.03 -0.18
CA THR A 224 -13.45 12.49 0.06
C THR A 224 -14.48 13.63 0.12
N SER A 225 -15.75 13.32 -0.12
CA SER A 225 -16.82 14.33 -0.07
C SER A 225 -16.88 15.05 1.28
N ALA A 226 -16.81 14.31 2.39
CA ALA A 226 -16.83 14.86 3.74
C ALA A 226 -15.65 15.82 4.00
N CYS A 227 -14.45 15.47 3.55
CA CYS A 227 -13.29 16.36 3.69
C CYS A 227 -13.37 17.59 2.81
N TRP A 228 -13.94 17.50 1.60
CA TRP A 228 -14.19 18.69 0.78
C TRP A 228 -15.19 19.63 1.44
N THR A 229 -16.28 19.10 2.01
CA THR A 229 -17.25 19.91 2.78
C THR A 229 -16.59 20.59 3.98
N MET A 230 -15.73 19.88 4.73
CA MET A 230 -14.94 20.48 5.82
C MET A 230 -14.03 21.59 5.30
N LEU A 231 -13.32 21.36 4.19
CA LEU A 231 -12.38 22.33 3.63
C LEU A 231 -13.08 23.59 3.11
N ASP A 232 -14.24 23.44 2.46
CA ASP A 232 -15.08 24.58 2.04
C ASP A 232 -15.46 25.43 3.26
N GLN A 233 -16.03 24.79 4.29
CA GLN A 233 -16.43 25.49 5.51
C GLN A 233 -15.24 26.18 6.20
N PHE A 234 -14.08 25.52 6.25
CA PHE A 234 -12.90 26.05 6.93
C PHE A 234 -12.20 27.15 6.15
N ALA A 235 -12.29 27.15 4.82
CA ALA A 235 -11.85 28.27 3.99
C ALA A 235 -12.76 29.49 4.21
N ASP A 236 -14.08 29.29 4.19
CA ASP A 236 -15.06 30.36 4.41
C ASP A 236 -14.94 30.97 5.81
N SER A 237 -14.73 30.15 6.84
CA SER A 237 -14.54 30.57 8.23
C SER A 237 -13.09 31.01 8.54
N LYS A 238 -12.20 31.03 7.55
CA LYS A 238 -10.78 31.41 7.67
C LYS A 238 -9.97 30.57 8.68
N VAL A 239 -10.40 29.33 8.93
CA VAL A 239 -9.61 28.34 9.68
C VAL A 239 -8.44 27.85 8.82
N VAL A 240 -8.68 27.67 7.52
CA VAL A 240 -7.65 27.33 6.51
C VAL A 240 -7.43 28.55 5.62
N GLY A 241 -6.18 28.98 5.47
CA GLY A 241 -5.83 30.18 4.72
C GLY A 241 -5.23 29.92 3.34
N TRP A 242 -4.90 31.01 2.63
CA TRP A 242 -4.27 30.97 1.30
C TRP A 242 -3.01 30.10 1.28
N LYS A 243 -2.15 30.21 2.31
CA LYS A 243 -0.88 29.48 2.37
C LYS A 243 -1.10 27.96 2.46
N ASP A 244 -2.10 27.54 3.24
CA ASP A 244 -2.44 26.12 3.41
C ASP A 244 -3.01 25.55 2.10
N LEU A 245 -3.93 26.29 1.47
CA LEU A 245 -4.52 25.92 0.18
C LEU A 245 -3.48 25.93 -0.95
N GLN A 246 -2.54 26.89 -0.95
CA GLN A 246 -1.43 26.93 -1.92
C GLN A 246 -0.54 25.70 -1.78
N GLY A 247 -0.21 25.30 -0.54
CA GLY A 247 0.53 24.07 -0.27
C GLY A 247 -0.18 22.83 -0.84
N LEU A 248 -1.49 22.71 -0.58
CA LEU A 248 -2.30 21.60 -1.10
C LEU A 248 -2.43 21.65 -2.64
N LEU A 249 -2.66 22.82 -3.22
CA LEU A 249 -2.75 23.01 -4.67
C LEU A 249 -1.47 22.52 -5.36
N ARG A 250 -0.31 22.97 -4.86
CA ARG A 250 1.00 22.55 -5.38
C ARG A 250 1.28 21.07 -5.17
N ALA A 251 0.90 20.50 -4.02
CA ALA A 251 1.03 19.06 -3.77
C ALA A 251 0.17 18.20 -4.72
N THR A 252 -1.07 18.63 -5.02
CA THR A 252 -1.91 17.92 -6.01
C THR A 252 -1.39 18.06 -7.44
N LEU A 253 -0.76 19.20 -7.79
CA LEU A 253 -0.10 19.43 -9.08
C LEU A 253 1.12 18.52 -9.31
N GLU A 254 1.86 18.18 -8.25
CA GLU A 254 3.00 17.26 -8.28
C GLU A 254 2.56 15.81 -8.51
N THR A 255 1.41 15.41 -7.97
CA THR A 255 0.88 14.04 -8.05
C THR A 255 -0.15 13.82 -9.16
N SER A 256 -0.38 14.83 -10.02
CA SER A 256 -1.27 14.77 -11.20
C SER A 256 -2.74 14.41 -10.90
N LYS A 257 -3.25 14.75 -9.71
CA LYS A 257 -4.66 14.55 -9.35
C LYS A 257 -5.53 15.69 -9.89
N SER A 258 -5.73 15.71 -11.21
CA SER A 258 -6.34 16.85 -11.92
C SER A 258 -7.69 17.33 -11.38
N ALA A 259 -8.57 16.41 -10.94
CA ALA A 259 -9.84 16.77 -10.33
C ALA A 259 -9.65 17.50 -8.98
N ASP A 260 -8.78 16.98 -8.12
CA ASP A 260 -8.48 17.59 -6.82
C ASP A 260 -7.80 18.94 -7.00
N THR A 261 -6.82 19.03 -7.91
CA THR A 261 -6.15 20.30 -8.23
C THR A 261 -7.16 21.37 -8.66
N ARG A 262 -8.08 21.01 -9.56
CA ARG A 262 -9.14 21.93 -10.01
C ARG A 262 -10.07 22.31 -8.87
N ARG A 263 -10.36 21.39 -7.94
CA ARG A 263 -11.22 21.66 -6.78
C ARG A 263 -10.58 22.63 -5.80
N VAL A 264 -9.30 22.46 -5.47
CA VAL A 264 -8.55 23.41 -4.62
C VAL A 264 -8.46 24.77 -5.30
N ALA A 265 -8.14 24.80 -6.60
CA ALA A 265 -8.10 26.03 -7.38
C ALA A 265 -9.43 26.78 -7.32
N ALA A 266 -10.58 26.08 -7.38
CA ALA A 266 -11.90 26.68 -7.28
C ALA A 266 -12.25 27.24 -5.89
N ILE A 267 -11.55 26.83 -4.83
CA ILE A 267 -11.67 27.43 -3.49
C ILE A 267 -10.81 28.70 -3.42
N MET A 268 -9.64 28.70 -4.08
CA MET A 268 -8.68 29.81 -4.01
C MET A 268 -9.00 30.96 -4.98
N PHE A 269 -9.55 30.66 -6.15
CA PHE A 269 -9.67 31.61 -7.26
C PHE A 269 -11.13 32.01 -7.52
N ASP A 270 -11.32 33.30 -7.81
CA ASP A 270 -12.63 33.80 -8.26
C ASP A 270 -13.00 33.28 -9.66
N GLY A 271 -14.21 33.62 -10.13
CA GLY A 271 -14.71 33.18 -11.42
C GLY A 271 -13.83 33.59 -12.61
N ALA A 272 -13.25 34.79 -12.61
CA ALA A 272 -12.39 35.27 -13.68
C ALA A 272 -11.02 34.58 -13.64
N GLN A 273 -10.45 34.41 -12.45
CA GLN A 273 -9.20 33.69 -12.23
C GLN A 273 -9.33 32.20 -12.59
N MET A 274 -10.48 31.57 -12.34
CA MET A 274 -10.74 30.19 -12.76
C MET A 274 -10.83 30.01 -14.28
N GLN A 275 -11.30 31.02 -15.02
CA GLN A 275 -11.21 31.03 -16.48
C GLN A 275 -9.73 31.08 -16.93
N GLN A 276 -8.92 31.90 -16.27
CA GLN A 276 -7.47 31.96 -16.55
C GLN A 276 -6.78 30.62 -16.22
N TYR A 277 -7.09 30.01 -15.08
CA TYR A 277 -6.61 28.68 -14.71
C TYR A 277 -6.97 27.62 -15.76
N THR A 278 -8.19 27.64 -16.26
CA THR A 278 -8.60 26.69 -17.31
C THR A 278 -7.79 26.90 -18.60
N ALA A 279 -7.61 28.16 -19.02
CA ALA A 279 -6.85 28.49 -20.21
C ALA A 279 -5.35 28.13 -20.10
N LEU A 280 -4.72 28.38 -18.96
CA LEU A 280 -3.31 28.04 -18.75
C LEU A 280 -3.08 26.53 -18.68
N MET A 281 -4.01 25.76 -18.12
CA MET A 281 -3.88 24.30 -18.06
C MET A 281 -4.00 23.65 -19.43
N GLN A 282 -4.70 24.27 -20.38
CA GLN A 282 -4.81 23.81 -21.77
C GLN A 282 -3.56 24.14 -22.60
N ASN A 283 -3.05 25.37 -22.53
CA ASN A 283 -1.87 25.78 -23.27
C ASN A 283 -1.07 26.84 -22.48
N PRO A 284 -0.19 26.41 -21.56
CA PRO A 284 0.50 27.32 -20.64
C PRO A 284 1.40 28.31 -21.37
N LYS A 285 2.11 27.88 -22.42
CA LYS A 285 3.03 28.75 -23.17
C LYS A 285 2.29 29.86 -23.92
N LYS A 286 1.19 29.50 -24.60
CA LYS A 286 0.31 30.48 -25.27
C LYS A 286 -0.27 31.46 -24.25
N TRP A 287 -0.72 30.96 -23.10
CA TRP A 287 -1.30 31.80 -22.05
C TRP A 287 -0.28 32.79 -21.46
N LEU A 288 0.98 32.39 -21.30
CA LEU A 288 2.05 33.26 -20.78
C LEU A 288 2.51 34.33 -21.78
N THR A 289 2.44 34.07 -23.08
CA THR A 289 3.01 34.95 -24.12
C THR A 289 2.36 36.34 -24.10
N GLY A 290 3.19 37.39 -23.98
CA GLY A 290 2.76 38.79 -23.99
C GLY A 290 2.14 39.29 -22.67
N ARG A 291 2.11 38.47 -21.61
CA ARG A 291 1.61 38.89 -20.29
C ARG A 291 2.62 39.78 -19.56
N LYS A 292 2.10 40.73 -18.78
CA LYS A 292 2.89 41.58 -17.89
C LYS A 292 3.22 40.83 -16.59
N PRO A 293 4.24 41.27 -15.82
CA PRO A 293 4.54 40.72 -14.51
C PRO A 293 3.30 40.75 -13.57
N PRO A 294 3.04 39.67 -12.81
CA PRO A 294 1.89 39.57 -11.92
C PRO A 294 2.00 40.54 -10.73
N LYS A 295 0.86 41.02 -10.24
CA LYS A 295 0.79 41.99 -9.14
C LYS A 295 0.08 41.48 -7.89
N SER A 296 -0.86 40.55 -8.03
CA SER A 296 -1.60 39.95 -6.91
C SER A 296 -1.07 38.57 -6.55
N LEU A 297 -1.38 38.08 -5.35
CA LEU A 297 -1.05 36.71 -4.93
C LEU A 297 -1.64 35.67 -5.89
N ALA A 298 -2.87 35.89 -6.35
CA ALA A 298 -3.53 34.98 -7.29
C ALA A 298 -2.85 34.99 -8.67
N ASP A 299 -2.48 36.16 -9.20
CA ASP A 299 -1.76 36.25 -10.48
C ASP A 299 -0.38 35.59 -10.41
N ILE A 300 0.33 35.77 -9.28
CA ILE A 300 1.63 35.11 -9.04
C ILE A 300 1.44 33.59 -9.07
N GLU A 301 0.42 33.06 -8.38
CA GLU A 301 0.16 31.62 -8.37
C GLU A 301 -0.22 31.10 -9.76
N LEU A 302 -1.10 31.78 -10.50
CA LEU A 302 -1.48 31.39 -11.86
C LEU A 302 -0.27 31.34 -12.81
N VAL A 303 0.59 32.36 -12.78
CA VAL A 303 1.83 32.38 -13.55
C VAL A 303 2.75 31.24 -13.13
N THR A 304 2.90 31.01 -11.81
CA THR A 304 3.74 29.94 -11.26
C THR A 304 3.26 28.55 -11.72
N ILE A 305 1.96 28.30 -11.69
CA ILE A 305 1.36 27.06 -12.20
C ILE A 305 1.65 26.93 -13.69
N ALA A 306 1.39 27.97 -14.49
CA ALA A 306 1.62 27.93 -15.93
C ALA A 306 3.08 27.61 -16.28
N LEU A 307 4.04 28.25 -15.60
CA LEU A 307 5.47 27.99 -15.78
C LEU A 307 5.82 26.55 -15.39
N SER A 308 5.27 26.02 -14.29
CA SER A 308 5.50 24.61 -13.92
C SER A 308 5.01 23.62 -14.97
N ARG A 309 3.91 23.92 -15.66
CA ARG A 309 3.35 23.04 -16.68
C ARG A 309 4.23 22.99 -17.94
N LEU A 310 5.11 23.98 -18.15
CA LEU A 310 6.11 23.93 -19.23
C LEU A 310 7.16 22.83 -19.05
N ALA A 311 7.25 22.22 -17.86
CA ALA A 311 8.07 21.04 -17.60
C ALA A 311 7.57 19.79 -18.35
N TYR A 312 6.30 19.75 -18.77
CA TYR A 312 5.71 18.57 -19.43
C TYR A 312 5.98 18.57 -20.95
N GLY A 313 6.13 17.38 -21.52
CA GLY A 313 6.45 17.19 -22.95
C GLY A 313 7.96 17.16 -23.25
N ASN A 314 8.35 17.12 -24.53
CA ASN A 314 9.76 16.85 -24.91
C ASN A 314 10.62 18.12 -25.11
N GLN A 315 10.04 19.32 -25.01
CA GLN A 315 10.74 20.60 -25.24
C GLN A 315 11.24 21.24 -23.93
N ARG A 316 11.54 20.43 -22.90
CA ARG A 316 11.87 20.90 -21.54
C ARG A 316 13.00 21.93 -21.52
N GLU A 317 14.11 21.69 -22.21
CA GLU A 317 15.25 22.62 -22.22
C GLU A 317 14.91 23.97 -22.85
N SER A 318 14.23 23.97 -24.00
CA SER A 318 13.77 25.20 -24.65
C SER A 318 12.77 25.97 -23.77
N ASN A 319 11.89 25.24 -23.10
CA ASN A 319 10.93 25.83 -22.16
C ASN A 319 11.62 26.39 -20.91
N ALA A 320 12.65 25.73 -20.37
CA ALA A 320 13.46 26.23 -19.28
C ALA A 320 14.16 27.54 -19.67
N ALA A 321 14.77 27.60 -20.86
CA ALA A 321 15.39 28.83 -21.37
C ALA A 321 14.38 29.98 -21.54
N TYR A 322 13.15 29.68 -21.95
CA TYR A 322 12.05 30.66 -21.98
C TYR A 322 11.69 31.17 -20.58
N VAL A 323 11.57 30.28 -19.57
CA VAL A 323 11.31 30.67 -18.17
C VAL A 323 12.41 31.61 -17.65
N GLU A 324 13.67 31.28 -17.90
CA GLU A 324 14.80 32.10 -17.44
C GLU A 324 14.82 33.49 -18.07
N ARG A 325 14.63 33.56 -19.38
CA ARG A 325 14.72 34.82 -20.12
C ARG A 325 13.55 35.75 -19.83
N GLU A 326 12.33 35.22 -19.83
CA GLU A 326 11.11 36.05 -19.77
C GLU A 326 10.59 36.25 -18.35
N TRP A 327 10.80 35.28 -17.44
CA TRP A 327 10.06 35.22 -16.16
C TRP A 327 10.95 35.27 -14.92
N ALA A 328 12.26 35.02 -15.01
CA ALA A 328 13.11 34.92 -13.82
C ALA A 328 13.14 36.18 -12.94
N LYS A 329 12.92 37.36 -13.54
CA LYS A 329 12.85 38.65 -12.82
C LYS A 329 11.41 39.11 -12.53
N ALA A 330 10.41 38.41 -13.05
CA ALA A 330 9.01 38.83 -13.02
C ALA A 330 8.19 38.17 -11.90
N ILE A 331 8.68 37.07 -11.29
CA ILE A 331 8.01 36.38 -10.19
C ILE A 331 8.94 36.24 -8.97
N PRO A 332 8.40 36.06 -7.75
CA PRO A 332 9.23 35.90 -6.57
C PRO A 332 10.16 34.67 -6.68
N LYS A 333 11.34 34.79 -6.07
CA LYS A 333 12.38 33.76 -6.13
C LYS A 333 11.90 32.39 -5.61
N ALA A 334 11.11 32.37 -4.54
CA ALA A 334 10.59 31.14 -3.95
C ALA A 334 9.66 30.37 -4.91
N ASP A 335 8.83 31.11 -5.67
CA ASP A 335 7.92 30.53 -6.65
C ASP A 335 8.67 29.98 -7.87
N LEU A 336 9.66 30.74 -8.37
CA LEU A 336 10.54 30.29 -9.43
C LEU A 336 11.33 29.03 -9.02
N GLN A 337 11.82 28.99 -7.79
CA GLN A 337 12.47 27.81 -7.23
C GLN A 337 11.54 26.60 -7.18
N TRP A 338 10.27 26.79 -6.81
CA TRP A 338 9.27 25.72 -6.90
C TRP A 338 9.02 25.29 -8.36
N VAL A 339 8.96 26.21 -9.33
CA VAL A 339 8.88 25.85 -10.77
C VAL A 339 10.03 24.93 -11.17
N TRP A 340 11.26 25.22 -10.73
CA TRP A 340 12.41 24.38 -11.04
C TRP A 340 12.34 22.98 -10.40
N SER A 341 11.72 22.83 -9.22
CA SER A 341 11.47 21.49 -8.66
C SER A 341 10.50 20.68 -9.53
N GLN A 342 9.56 21.34 -10.22
CA GLN A 342 8.64 20.66 -11.15
C GLN A 342 9.34 20.21 -12.43
N PHE A 343 10.26 21.03 -12.96
CA PHE A 343 11.14 20.60 -14.05
C PHE A 343 11.96 19.38 -13.63
N GLY A 344 12.62 19.45 -12.46
CA GLY A 344 13.38 18.35 -11.87
C GLY A 344 12.57 17.06 -11.76
N LEU A 345 11.36 17.15 -11.17
CA LEU A 345 10.45 16.01 -11.00
C LEU A 345 10.10 15.35 -12.33
N VAL A 346 9.69 16.14 -13.32
CA VAL A 346 9.27 15.58 -14.61
C VAL A 346 10.45 14.95 -15.36
N ALA A 347 11.65 15.53 -15.33
CA ALA A 347 12.84 14.84 -15.89
C ALA A 347 13.17 13.55 -15.15
N ALA A 348 13.15 13.58 -13.81
CA ALA A 348 13.49 12.43 -12.99
C ALA A 348 12.54 11.25 -13.26
N LEU A 349 11.24 11.51 -13.40
CA LEU A 349 10.24 10.51 -13.81
C LEU A 349 10.46 9.97 -15.23
N ASN A 350 11.05 10.79 -16.11
CA ASN A 350 11.49 10.37 -17.43
C ASN A 350 12.89 9.75 -17.43
N VAL A 351 13.50 9.58 -16.26
CA VAL A 351 14.89 9.12 -16.03
C VAL A 351 15.92 9.87 -16.87
N GLU A 352 15.71 11.18 -17.03
CA GLU A 352 16.63 12.09 -17.70
C GLU A 352 17.74 12.51 -16.71
N LEU A 353 19.00 12.45 -17.12
CA LEU A 353 20.14 12.72 -16.23
C LEU A 353 20.27 14.20 -15.85
N ASN A 354 19.78 15.12 -16.68
CA ASN A 354 19.78 16.57 -16.41
C ASN A 354 18.70 17.00 -15.39
N ALA A 355 17.92 16.08 -14.83
CA ALA A 355 16.98 16.38 -13.72
C ALA A 355 17.66 17.13 -12.57
N ILE A 356 18.91 16.74 -12.25
CA ILE A 356 19.70 17.30 -11.15
C ILE A 356 19.94 18.80 -11.33
N ASP A 357 20.08 19.29 -12.56
CA ASP A 357 20.40 20.69 -12.83
C ASP A 357 19.21 21.60 -12.47
N TRP A 358 17.99 21.12 -12.70
CA TRP A 358 16.78 21.83 -12.30
C TRP A 358 16.50 21.71 -10.81
N TYR A 359 16.78 20.55 -10.22
CA TYR A 359 16.73 20.37 -8.77
C TYR A 359 17.76 21.22 -8.01
N ARG A 360 18.91 21.53 -8.60
CA ARG A 360 19.88 22.47 -8.04
C ARG A 360 19.34 23.91 -8.09
N LYS A 361 18.65 24.28 -9.18
CA LYS A 361 17.97 25.58 -9.31
C LYS A 361 16.78 25.74 -8.37
N SER A 362 16.17 24.64 -7.91
CA SER A 362 15.06 24.70 -6.95
C SER A 362 15.47 25.15 -5.54
N GLY A 363 16.77 25.24 -5.23
CA GLY A 363 17.26 25.78 -3.96
C GLY A 363 16.61 25.12 -2.75
N THR A 364 15.90 25.92 -1.95
CA THR A 364 15.22 25.47 -0.72
C THR A 364 13.69 25.51 -0.85
N ALA A 365 13.15 25.46 -2.08
CA ALA A 365 11.71 25.41 -2.27
C ALA A 365 11.10 24.21 -1.51
N PRO A 366 9.99 24.42 -0.79
CA PRO A 366 9.22 23.31 -0.23
C PRO A 366 8.80 22.36 -1.34
N MET A 367 8.95 21.07 -1.09
CA MET A 367 8.57 19.98 -1.99
C MET A 367 7.74 18.98 -1.19
N THR A 368 6.80 18.30 -1.84
CA THR A 368 6.22 17.12 -1.21
C THR A 368 7.28 16.04 -1.03
N ASP A 369 7.07 15.14 -0.07
CA ASP A 369 7.92 13.98 0.11
C ASP A 369 8.11 13.20 -1.20
N TYR A 370 7.06 13.11 -2.03
CA TYR A 370 7.13 12.48 -3.35
C TYR A 370 8.17 13.15 -4.26
N ASN A 371 8.14 14.48 -4.38
CA ASN A 371 9.07 15.22 -5.22
C ASN A 371 10.50 15.19 -4.64
N HIS A 372 10.64 15.33 -3.33
CA HIS A 372 11.94 15.29 -2.66
C HIS A 372 12.66 13.94 -2.85
N ALA A 373 11.90 12.84 -2.76
CA ALA A 373 12.42 11.52 -3.03
C ALA A 373 12.97 11.38 -4.46
N TRP A 374 12.35 12.04 -5.44
CA TRP A 374 12.81 12.05 -6.82
C TRP A 374 14.08 12.86 -7.04
N GLN A 375 14.32 13.89 -6.22
CA GLN A 375 15.61 14.58 -6.20
C GLN A 375 16.74 13.62 -5.79
N VAL A 376 16.60 12.90 -4.69
CA VAL A 376 17.62 11.93 -4.23
C VAL A 376 17.85 10.86 -5.29
N ARG A 377 16.77 10.29 -5.85
CA ARG A 377 16.85 9.29 -6.94
C ARG A 377 17.60 9.82 -8.16
N SER A 378 17.42 11.09 -8.51
CA SER A 378 18.11 11.69 -9.66
C SER A 378 19.62 11.84 -9.43
N GLU A 379 20.05 12.12 -8.18
CA GLU A 379 21.46 12.17 -7.80
C GLU A 379 22.07 10.76 -7.76
N LEU A 380 21.36 9.76 -7.22
CA LEU A 380 21.81 8.36 -7.19
C LEU A 380 22.00 7.75 -8.58
N ARG A 381 21.25 8.23 -9.58
CA ARG A 381 21.29 7.68 -10.95
C ARG A 381 22.45 8.21 -11.79
N GLN A 382 23.25 9.14 -11.27
CA GLN A 382 24.33 9.75 -12.04
C GLN A 382 25.47 8.75 -12.31
N PRO A 383 26.16 8.83 -13.47
CA PRO A 383 27.30 7.96 -13.78
C PRO A 383 28.43 8.08 -12.77
N ARG A 384 28.62 9.29 -12.24
CA ARG A 384 29.43 9.59 -11.07
C ARG A 384 28.52 10.24 -10.05
N ILE A 385 28.25 9.52 -8.97
CA ILE A 385 27.36 9.99 -7.91
C ILE A 385 28.08 11.06 -7.10
N ASP A 386 27.44 12.21 -6.94
CA ASP A 386 27.84 13.23 -5.99
C ASP A 386 27.17 12.94 -4.64
N TRP A 387 27.91 12.26 -3.75
CA TRP A 387 27.38 11.82 -2.47
C TRP A 387 27.09 12.98 -1.50
N ASP A 388 27.76 14.13 -1.62
CA ASP A 388 27.43 15.31 -0.84
C ASP A 388 26.07 15.88 -1.27
N GLN A 389 25.77 15.86 -2.57
CA GLN A 389 24.45 16.24 -3.07
C GLN A 389 23.34 15.27 -2.63
N VAL A 390 23.59 13.96 -2.61
CA VAL A 390 22.68 12.97 -2.03
C VAL A 390 22.41 13.30 -0.55
N ALA A 391 23.46 13.52 0.24
CA ALA A 391 23.35 13.86 1.66
C ALA A 391 22.58 15.17 1.90
N LYS A 392 22.83 16.20 1.07
CA LYS A 392 22.12 17.49 1.13
C LYS A 392 20.64 17.35 0.76
N ALA A 393 20.31 16.53 -0.23
CA ALA A 393 18.92 16.28 -0.59
C ALA A 393 18.17 15.58 0.55
N ILE A 394 18.75 14.54 1.15
CA ILE A 394 18.11 13.83 2.27
C ILE A 394 17.94 14.75 3.50
N ARG A 395 18.93 15.57 3.84
CA ARG A 395 18.84 16.50 4.99
C ARG A 395 17.74 17.55 4.89
N ARG A 396 17.19 17.80 3.70
CA ARG A 396 16.08 18.75 3.52
C ARG A 396 14.71 18.05 3.62
N MET A 397 14.67 16.72 3.70
CA MET A 397 13.41 15.98 3.88
C MET A 397 12.76 16.34 5.21
N THR A 398 11.46 16.10 5.32
CA THR A 398 10.77 16.14 6.62
C THR A 398 11.38 15.10 7.56
N ALA A 399 11.25 15.29 8.88
CA ALA A 399 11.75 14.29 9.84
C ALA A 399 11.11 12.91 9.63
N GLN A 400 9.81 12.88 9.32
CA GLN A 400 9.09 11.66 9.01
C GLN A 400 9.65 10.97 7.77
N GLN A 401 9.84 11.71 6.68
CA GLN A 401 10.41 11.15 5.46
C GLN A 401 11.84 10.67 5.72
N ALA A 402 12.72 11.49 6.29
CA ALA A 402 14.12 11.13 6.53
C ALA A 402 14.30 9.86 7.41
N ALA A 403 13.32 9.56 8.27
CA ALA A 403 13.30 8.36 9.10
C ALA A 403 12.90 7.08 8.35
N GLU A 404 12.40 7.17 7.11
CA GLU A 404 12.11 5.97 6.31
C GLU A 404 13.41 5.17 6.04
N PRO A 405 13.40 3.83 6.14
CA PRO A 405 14.61 3.00 5.98
C PRO A 405 15.38 3.25 4.67
N VAL A 406 14.68 3.61 3.60
CA VAL A 406 15.30 3.97 2.31
C VAL A 406 16.25 5.17 2.43
N TRP A 407 15.86 6.21 3.15
CA TRP A 407 16.66 7.44 3.24
C TRP A 407 17.71 7.31 4.33
N VAL A 408 17.44 6.58 5.41
CA VAL A 408 18.46 6.19 6.39
C VAL A 408 19.60 5.42 5.71
N TYR A 409 19.27 4.44 4.88
CA TYR A 409 20.27 3.66 4.12
C TYR A 409 21.08 4.54 3.16
N TRP A 410 20.42 5.31 2.29
CA TRP A 410 21.14 6.14 1.31
C TRP A 410 21.93 7.29 1.96
N TYR A 411 21.46 7.80 3.11
CA TYR A 411 22.23 8.77 3.89
C TYR A 411 23.47 8.11 4.51
N GLY A 412 23.35 6.93 5.10
CA GLY A 412 24.49 6.13 5.57
C GLY A 412 25.51 5.87 4.46
N ARG A 413 25.04 5.45 3.27
CA ARG A 413 25.90 5.27 2.08
C ARG A 413 26.60 6.56 1.67
N SER A 414 25.91 7.70 1.72
CA SER A 414 26.52 8.99 1.42
C SER A 414 27.61 9.38 2.41
N LEU A 415 27.40 9.14 3.71
CA LEU A 415 28.38 9.40 4.76
C LEU A 415 29.62 8.52 4.62
N ALA A 416 29.42 7.22 4.34
CA ALA A 416 30.53 6.28 4.10
C ALA A 416 31.38 6.74 2.90
N ALA A 417 30.72 7.11 1.79
CA ALA A 417 31.42 7.59 0.59
C ALA A 417 32.15 8.93 0.80
N LEU A 418 31.73 9.74 1.78
CA LEU A 418 32.37 10.98 2.20
C LEU A 418 33.43 10.77 3.29
N GLY A 419 33.74 9.53 3.66
CA GLY A 419 34.77 9.17 4.64
C GLY A 419 34.30 9.19 6.10
N ASN A 420 33.02 9.45 6.39
CA ASN A 420 32.46 9.42 7.73
C ASN A 420 31.89 8.02 8.06
N GLN A 421 32.81 7.06 8.23
CA GLN A 421 32.44 5.66 8.46
C GLN A 421 31.69 5.44 9.79
N GLN A 422 32.02 6.20 10.83
CA GLN A 422 31.37 6.08 12.14
C GLN A 422 29.88 6.46 12.05
N ALA A 423 29.56 7.62 11.45
CA ALA A 423 28.18 8.05 11.30
C ALA A 423 27.42 7.11 10.34
N ALA A 424 28.04 6.65 9.25
CA ALA A 424 27.44 5.67 8.36
C ALA A 424 27.04 4.38 9.09
N THR A 425 27.93 3.86 9.92
CA THR A 425 27.70 2.65 10.75
C THR A 425 26.51 2.84 11.69
N GLN A 426 26.39 4.00 12.35
CA GLN A 426 25.24 4.31 13.22
C GLN A 426 23.92 4.30 12.45
N HIS A 427 23.88 4.88 11.26
CA HIS A 427 22.69 4.87 10.42
C HIS A 427 22.34 3.44 9.98
N PHE A 428 23.31 2.64 9.54
CA PHE A 428 23.05 1.25 9.16
C PHE A 428 22.55 0.42 10.35
N GLN A 429 23.17 0.54 11.52
CA GLN A 429 22.75 -0.16 12.75
C GLN A 429 21.31 0.17 13.13
N SER A 430 20.88 1.42 12.96
CA SER A 430 19.52 1.86 13.32
C SER A 430 18.41 1.15 12.54
N ILE A 431 18.71 0.57 11.38
CA ILE A 431 17.73 -0.14 10.54
C ILE A 431 18.13 -1.59 10.22
N ALA A 432 19.28 -2.09 10.69
CA ALA A 432 19.76 -3.44 10.37
C ALA A 432 18.86 -4.56 10.89
N HIS A 433 18.04 -4.29 11.91
CA HIS A 433 17.04 -5.21 12.45
C HIS A 433 15.76 -5.28 11.60
N GLU A 434 15.55 -4.30 10.72
CA GLU A 434 14.37 -4.25 9.85
C GLU A 434 14.44 -5.36 8.80
N LEU A 435 13.39 -6.15 8.67
CA LEU A 435 13.35 -7.27 7.74
C LEU A 435 12.98 -6.86 6.31
N ASN A 436 13.12 -5.59 5.97
CA ASN A 436 12.82 -5.08 4.65
C ASN A 436 14.09 -4.98 3.79
N PHE A 437 13.91 -4.63 2.52
CA PHE A 437 15.00 -4.48 1.55
C PHE A 437 16.19 -3.66 2.07
N TYR A 438 15.95 -2.52 2.71
CA TYR A 438 17.03 -1.64 3.17
C TYR A 438 17.64 -2.06 4.49
N GLY A 439 16.88 -2.72 5.38
CA GLY A 439 17.44 -3.31 6.58
C GLY A 439 18.39 -4.48 6.27
N GLN A 440 18.04 -5.33 5.29
CA GLN A 440 18.96 -6.35 4.76
C GLN A 440 20.25 -5.72 4.21
N LEU A 441 20.13 -4.72 3.33
CA LEU A 441 21.29 -4.04 2.77
C LEU A 441 22.14 -3.37 3.86
N ALA A 442 21.52 -2.71 4.84
CA ALA A 442 22.22 -2.08 5.95
C ALA A 442 22.98 -3.12 6.80
N SER A 443 22.36 -4.26 7.09
CA SER A 443 23.03 -5.38 7.77
C SER A 443 24.26 -5.87 7.00
N GLU A 444 24.17 -5.96 5.66
CA GLU A 444 25.32 -6.32 4.82
C GLU A 444 26.40 -5.22 4.77
N GLU A 445 26.06 -3.93 4.81
CA GLU A 445 27.07 -2.85 4.94
C GLU A 445 27.84 -2.89 6.26
N LEU A 446 27.23 -3.44 7.32
CA LEU A 446 27.88 -3.69 8.62
C LEU A 446 28.80 -4.92 8.60
N GLY A 447 28.87 -5.65 7.49
CA GLY A 447 29.64 -6.89 7.37
C GLY A 447 28.97 -8.09 8.06
N HIS A 448 27.71 -7.98 8.46
CA HIS A 448 26.98 -9.13 9.01
C HIS A 448 26.70 -10.14 7.89
N THR A 449 26.88 -11.41 8.20
CA THR A 449 26.46 -12.50 7.30
C THR A 449 24.93 -12.57 7.30
N PRO A 450 24.27 -12.57 6.11
CA PRO A 450 22.83 -12.73 6.02
C PRO A 450 22.36 -13.96 6.81
N SER A 451 21.40 -13.74 7.71
CA SER A 451 20.89 -14.78 8.60
C SER A 451 19.42 -14.57 8.89
N LEU A 452 18.75 -15.66 9.28
CA LEU A 452 17.41 -15.62 9.82
C LEU A 452 17.49 -15.26 11.31
N PRO A 453 16.54 -14.50 11.86
CA PRO A 453 16.48 -14.31 13.30
C PRO A 453 16.14 -15.64 14.01
N PRO A 454 16.39 -15.72 15.33
CA PRO A 454 16.02 -16.87 16.12
C PRO A 454 14.55 -17.24 15.96
N ALA A 455 14.25 -18.54 15.95
CA ALA A 455 12.88 -19.03 15.89
C ALA A 455 12.11 -18.65 17.16
N ALA A 456 10.85 -18.23 16.99
CA ALA A 456 9.94 -18.02 18.10
C ALA A 456 9.59 -19.35 18.79
N ALA A 457 9.23 -19.27 20.08
CA ALA A 457 8.71 -20.44 20.79
C ALA A 457 7.38 -20.90 20.13
N PRO A 458 7.14 -22.22 20.00
CA PRO A 458 5.89 -22.74 19.45
C PRO A 458 4.66 -22.17 20.16
N VAL A 459 3.56 -22.00 19.41
CA VAL A 459 2.25 -21.68 20.00
C VAL A 459 1.81 -22.85 20.88
N THR A 460 1.45 -22.56 22.12
CA THR A 460 0.95 -23.54 23.09
C THR A 460 -0.52 -23.88 22.81
N GLU A 461 -0.97 -25.02 23.32
CA GLU A 461 -2.39 -25.41 23.19
C GLU A 461 -3.32 -24.38 23.85
N THR A 462 -2.93 -23.80 25.00
CA THR A 462 -3.72 -22.77 25.68
C THR A 462 -3.89 -21.51 24.82
N GLU A 463 -2.80 -21.02 24.22
CA GLU A 463 -2.84 -19.85 23.33
C GLU A 463 -3.70 -20.13 22.08
N MET A 464 -3.60 -21.33 21.52
CA MET A 464 -4.45 -21.76 20.40
C MET A 464 -5.93 -21.81 20.80
N GLN A 465 -6.26 -22.34 21.98
CA GLN A 465 -7.64 -22.38 22.49
C GLN A 465 -8.20 -20.97 22.76
N GLU A 466 -7.37 -20.04 23.21
CA GLU A 466 -7.76 -18.63 23.36
C GLU A 466 -8.12 -18.01 22.00
N ALA A 467 -7.26 -18.20 20.98
CA ALA A 467 -7.52 -17.72 19.62
C ALA A 467 -8.81 -18.33 19.03
N LEU A 468 -9.01 -19.65 19.22
CA LEU A 468 -10.21 -20.36 18.79
C LEU A 468 -11.50 -19.84 19.44
N ARG A 469 -11.43 -19.34 20.68
CA ARG A 469 -12.57 -18.80 21.44
C ARG A 469 -12.84 -17.32 21.17
N HIS A 470 -11.95 -16.62 20.45
CA HIS A 470 -12.11 -15.20 20.18
C HIS A 470 -13.31 -14.95 19.21
N PRO A 471 -14.40 -14.29 19.65
CA PRO A 471 -15.64 -14.22 18.86
C PRO A 471 -15.46 -13.54 17.50
N GLY A 472 -14.61 -12.52 17.42
CA GLY A 472 -14.32 -11.85 16.15
C GLY A 472 -13.49 -12.68 15.17
N LEU A 473 -12.62 -13.58 15.66
CA LEU A 473 -11.87 -14.49 14.79
C LEU A 473 -12.80 -15.59 14.27
N GLN A 474 -13.68 -16.13 15.14
CA GLN A 474 -14.73 -17.07 14.73
C GLN A 474 -15.65 -16.49 13.64
N ARG A 475 -16.09 -15.23 13.80
CA ARG A 475 -16.87 -14.53 12.77
C ARG A 475 -16.10 -14.39 11.47
N ALA A 476 -14.85 -13.95 11.53
CA ALA A 476 -14.01 -13.81 10.34
C ALA A 476 -13.82 -15.15 9.61
N ILE A 477 -13.53 -16.24 10.33
CA ILE A 477 -13.39 -17.59 9.74
C ILE A 477 -14.70 -18.03 9.08
N ALA A 478 -15.84 -17.89 9.77
CA ALA A 478 -17.14 -18.23 9.18
C ALA A 478 -17.46 -17.43 7.90
N LEU A 479 -16.97 -16.20 7.78
CA LEU A 479 -17.09 -15.39 6.56
C LEU A 479 -16.11 -15.86 5.47
N PHE A 480 -14.88 -16.26 5.83
CA PHE A 480 -13.93 -16.87 4.88
C PHE A 480 -14.46 -18.18 4.29
N ASP A 481 -15.07 -19.04 5.11
CA ASP A 481 -15.69 -20.31 4.68
C ASP A 481 -16.80 -20.10 3.65
N LEU A 482 -17.53 -18.98 3.76
CA LEU A 482 -18.58 -18.59 2.82
C LEU A 482 -18.02 -17.87 1.57
N GLY A 483 -16.71 -17.64 1.50
CA GLY A 483 -16.06 -16.86 0.45
C GLY A 483 -16.30 -15.34 0.54
N TRP A 484 -16.79 -14.85 1.68
CA TRP A 484 -17.14 -13.44 1.90
C TRP A 484 -15.93 -12.64 2.39
N ARG A 485 -14.82 -12.72 1.63
CA ARG A 485 -13.55 -12.05 1.95
C ARG A 485 -13.69 -10.52 2.21
N PRO A 486 -14.51 -9.74 1.48
CA PRO A 486 -14.68 -8.31 1.75
C PRO A 486 -15.18 -8.00 3.16
N GLU A 487 -15.97 -8.89 3.74
CA GLU A 487 -16.46 -8.81 5.12
C GLU A 487 -15.50 -9.48 6.12
N ALA A 488 -14.87 -10.60 5.73
CA ALA A 488 -14.00 -11.40 6.61
C ALA A 488 -12.69 -10.70 6.99
N VAL A 489 -12.02 -10.08 6.00
CA VAL A 489 -10.71 -9.43 6.21
C VAL A 489 -10.78 -8.30 7.24
N PRO A 490 -11.70 -7.32 7.15
CA PRO A 490 -11.76 -6.27 8.16
C PRO A 490 -12.24 -6.76 9.52
N GLU A 491 -13.12 -7.78 9.61
CA GLU A 491 -13.50 -8.43 10.87
C GLU A 491 -12.28 -9.06 11.56
N TRP A 492 -11.45 -9.80 10.79
CA TRP A 492 -10.19 -10.37 11.26
C TRP A 492 -9.25 -9.28 11.76
N SER A 493 -8.94 -8.29 10.92
CA SER A 493 -8.00 -7.22 11.26
C SER A 493 -8.47 -6.39 12.47
N TYR A 494 -9.78 -6.17 12.61
CA TYR A 494 -10.34 -5.48 13.76
C TYR A 494 -10.12 -6.28 15.06
N SER A 495 -10.27 -7.60 14.98
CA SER A 495 -10.14 -8.52 16.10
C SER A 495 -8.71 -8.61 16.65
N LEU A 496 -7.69 -8.31 15.84
CA LEU A 496 -6.29 -8.38 16.26
C LEU A 496 -5.82 -7.21 17.12
N ARG A 497 -6.60 -6.13 17.23
CA ARG A 497 -6.15 -4.93 17.94
C ARG A 497 -6.00 -5.19 19.43
N GLY A 498 -4.88 -4.72 19.98
CA GLY A 498 -4.56 -4.88 21.40
C GLY A 498 -4.01 -6.27 21.76
N MET A 499 -3.92 -7.20 20.80
CA MET A 499 -3.29 -8.50 21.04
C MET A 499 -1.79 -8.35 21.29
N SER A 500 -1.26 -9.16 22.20
CA SER A 500 0.17 -9.35 22.40
C SER A 500 0.80 -10.12 21.24
N ASP A 501 2.13 -10.14 21.14
CA ASP A 501 2.83 -10.94 20.14
C ASP A 501 2.44 -12.42 20.21
N ARG A 502 2.31 -12.99 21.41
CA ARG A 502 1.87 -14.39 21.61
C ARG A 502 0.47 -14.66 21.08
N GLN A 503 -0.48 -13.76 21.36
CA GLN A 503 -1.85 -13.85 20.84
C GLN A 503 -1.88 -13.69 19.31
N LEU A 504 -1.06 -12.81 18.75
CA LEU A 504 -0.91 -12.64 17.30
C LEU A 504 -0.32 -13.90 16.63
N LEU A 505 0.72 -14.51 17.23
CA LEU A 505 1.29 -15.77 16.74
C LEU A 505 0.24 -16.90 16.77
N ALA A 506 -0.56 -16.98 17.82
CA ALA A 506 -1.65 -17.95 17.92
C ALA A 506 -2.76 -17.72 16.89
N ALA A 507 -3.17 -16.46 16.68
CA ALA A 507 -4.13 -16.11 15.64
C ALA A 507 -3.60 -16.39 14.22
N ALA A 508 -2.31 -16.14 13.97
CA ALA A 508 -1.65 -16.47 12.72
C ALA A 508 -1.62 -17.99 12.49
N GLU A 509 -1.37 -18.78 13.54
CA GLU A 509 -1.37 -20.24 13.45
C GLU A 509 -2.79 -20.81 13.25
N LEU A 510 -3.81 -20.19 13.88
CA LEU A 510 -5.21 -20.49 13.60
C LEU A 510 -5.53 -20.25 12.11
N ALA A 511 -5.12 -19.10 11.55
CA ALA A 511 -5.30 -18.84 10.12
C ALA A 511 -4.60 -19.88 9.24
N ARG A 512 -3.45 -20.43 9.68
CA ARG A 512 -2.72 -21.48 8.95
C ARG A 512 -3.54 -22.77 8.93
N LYS A 513 -4.08 -23.18 10.07
CA LYS A 513 -4.95 -24.35 10.22
C LYS A 513 -6.21 -24.25 9.33
N GLU A 514 -6.78 -23.05 9.25
CA GLU A 514 -7.93 -22.76 8.37
C GLU A 514 -7.55 -22.50 6.90
N HIS A 515 -6.28 -22.64 6.52
CA HIS A 515 -5.77 -22.42 5.16
C HIS A 515 -6.01 -20.98 4.63
N ILE A 516 -6.11 -20.00 5.54
CA ILE A 516 -6.27 -18.58 5.23
C ILE A 516 -4.89 -17.91 5.19
N TYR A 517 -4.08 -18.34 4.22
CA TYR A 517 -2.64 -18.06 4.16
C TYR A 517 -2.25 -16.57 4.20
N ASP A 518 -3.05 -15.70 3.60
CA ASP A 518 -2.78 -14.26 3.65
C ASP A 518 -2.92 -13.69 5.06
N ARG A 519 -3.80 -14.26 5.90
CA ARG A 519 -3.97 -13.89 7.30
C ARG A 519 -2.83 -14.41 8.18
N VAL A 520 -2.20 -15.53 7.84
CA VAL A 520 -0.97 -15.99 8.54
C VAL A 520 0.11 -14.91 8.45
N VAL A 521 0.42 -14.50 7.21
CA VAL A 521 1.46 -13.50 6.94
C VAL A 521 1.08 -12.14 7.52
N ASN A 522 -0.15 -11.68 7.29
CA ASN A 522 -0.58 -10.35 7.75
C ASN A 522 -0.59 -10.23 9.27
N THR A 523 -1.06 -11.27 9.98
CA THR A 523 -1.12 -11.28 11.44
C THR A 523 0.27 -11.35 12.06
N SER A 524 1.14 -12.24 11.55
CA SER A 524 2.51 -12.40 12.06
C SER A 524 3.40 -11.16 11.82
N LEU A 525 3.10 -10.35 10.79
CA LEU A 525 3.78 -9.07 10.56
C LEU A 525 3.46 -7.99 11.61
N LEU A 526 2.43 -8.19 12.44
CA LEU A 526 2.08 -7.25 13.51
C LEU A 526 2.90 -7.47 14.78
N THR A 527 3.60 -8.60 14.92
CA THR A 527 4.45 -8.87 16.09
C THR A 527 5.66 -7.94 16.11
N LYS A 528 6.09 -7.55 17.31
CA LYS A 528 7.16 -6.55 17.49
C LYS A 528 8.47 -7.18 17.98
N ASN A 529 8.39 -8.07 18.95
CA ASN A 529 9.52 -8.65 19.68
C ASN A 529 9.70 -10.14 19.35
N GLU A 530 8.61 -10.89 19.19
CA GLU A 530 8.66 -12.31 18.83
C GLU A 530 8.32 -12.52 17.35
N VAL A 531 9.35 -12.84 16.56
CA VAL A 531 9.22 -12.99 15.11
C VAL A 531 9.27 -14.47 14.72
N ASP A 532 8.17 -14.99 14.18
CA ASP A 532 8.15 -16.32 13.58
C ASP A 532 8.29 -16.25 12.05
N PHE A 533 9.46 -16.61 11.55
CA PHE A 533 9.74 -16.65 10.11
C PHE A 533 8.90 -17.69 9.36
N SER A 534 8.53 -18.80 10.01
CA SER A 534 7.68 -19.82 9.41
C SER A 534 6.27 -19.28 9.10
N GLN A 535 5.83 -18.22 9.80
CA GLN A 535 4.56 -17.53 9.58
C GLN A 535 4.70 -16.32 8.65
N ARG A 536 5.79 -15.54 8.73
CA ARG A 536 6.01 -14.37 7.84
C ARG A 536 6.37 -14.75 6.40
N PHE A 537 6.98 -15.91 6.22
CA PHE A 537 7.44 -16.47 4.96
C PHE A 537 6.95 -17.91 4.79
N ILE A 538 5.61 -18.07 4.79
CA ILE A 538 4.99 -19.37 4.53
C ILE A 538 5.37 -19.92 3.15
N ALA A 539 5.43 -21.25 3.06
CA ALA A 539 5.60 -21.98 1.81
C ALA A 539 4.52 -23.08 1.68
N PRO A 540 3.24 -22.71 1.44
CA PRO A 540 2.13 -23.67 1.36
C PRO A 540 2.19 -24.54 0.10
N PHE A 541 1.22 -25.44 -0.04
CA PHE A 541 1.05 -26.34 -1.21
C PHE A 541 2.07 -27.48 -1.28
N GLU A 542 2.50 -27.99 -0.12
CA GLU A 542 3.25 -29.26 0.02
C GLU A 542 4.50 -29.37 -0.90
N GLY A 543 5.15 -28.23 -1.21
CA GLY A 543 6.33 -28.18 -2.06
C GLY A 543 6.07 -28.18 -3.57
N ARG A 544 4.81 -28.24 -4.03
CA ARG A 544 4.43 -28.28 -5.45
C ARG A 544 4.91 -27.06 -6.25
N VAL A 545 4.94 -25.87 -5.64
CA VAL A 545 5.53 -24.68 -6.28
C VAL A 545 7.02 -24.87 -6.55
N SER A 546 7.76 -25.46 -5.60
CA SER A 546 9.19 -25.73 -5.75
C SER A 546 9.47 -26.77 -6.83
N GLU A 547 8.63 -27.81 -6.91
CA GLU A 547 8.69 -28.81 -7.98
C GLU A 547 8.55 -28.15 -9.35
N LYS A 548 7.50 -27.34 -9.56
CA LYS A 548 7.27 -26.64 -10.83
C LYS A 548 8.36 -25.64 -11.20
N ALA A 549 8.93 -24.95 -10.21
CA ALA A 549 10.06 -24.06 -10.45
C ALA A 549 11.31 -24.85 -10.94
N ARG A 550 11.63 -25.97 -10.28
CA ARG A 550 12.79 -26.80 -10.63
C ARG A 550 12.66 -27.49 -11.98
N GLU A 551 11.45 -27.89 -12.39
CA GLU A 551 11.19 -28.47 -13.72
C GLU A 551 11.69 -27.58 -14.88
N ILE A 552 11.78 -26.27 -14.68
CA ILE A 552 12.23 -25.30 -15.69
C ILE A 552 13.50 -24.54 -15.27
N ASN A 553 14.30 -25.09 -14.34
CA ASN A 553 15.53 -24.50 -13.82
C ASN A 553 15.36 -23.08 -13.24
N LEU A 554 14.20 -22.80 -12.64
CA LEU A 554 13.91 -21.53 -11.98
C LEU A 554 14.14 -21.66 -10.47
N ASP A 555 14.77 -20.64 -9.86
CA ASP A 555 15.00 -20.56 -8.42
C ASP A 555 13.65 -20.60 -7.65
N PRO A 556 13.36 -21.66 -6.85
CA PRO A 556 12.13 -21.74 -6.09
C PRO A 556 11.96 -20.57 -5.12
N ALA A 557 13.03 -20.07 -4.52
CA ALA A 557 12.95 -18.96 -3.58
C ALA A 557 12.45 -17.67 -4.28
N TRP A 558 12.86 -17.47 -5.54
CA TRP A 558 12.40 -16.32 -6.33
C TRP A 558 10.93 -16.42 -6.70
N VAL A 559 10.47 -17.63 -7.04
CA VAL A 559 9.04 -17.89 -7.30
C VAL A 559 8.19 -17.65 -6.06
N TYR A 560 8.60 -18.14 -4.88
CA TYR A 560 7.91 -17.87 -3.62
C TYR A 560 7.94 -16.38 -3.25
N GLY A 561 9.09 -15.71 -3.44
CA GLY A 561 9.22 -14.27 -3.20
C GLY A 561 8.26 -13.44 -4.06
N LEU A 562 8.06 -13.87 -5.31
CA LEU A 562 7.09 -13.31 -6.25
C LEU A 562 5.65 -13.60 -5.82
N ILE A 563 5.28 -14.86 -5.58
CA ILE A 563 3.92 -15.26 -5.17
C ILE A 563 3.50 -14.54 -3.89
N ARG A 564 4.40 -14.47 -2.91
CA ARG A 564 4.17 -13.72 -1.67
C ARG A 564 3.78 -12.30 -2.00
N GLN A 565 4.52 -11.63 -2.89
CA GLN A 565 4.24 -10.24 -3.25
C GLN A 565 2.94 -10.08 -4.07
N GLU A 566 2.66 -10.99 -5.00
CA GLU A 566 1.52 -10.90 -5.93
C GLU A 566 0.18 -11.19 -5.28
N SER A 567 0.07 -12.30 -4.54
CA SER A 567 -1.23 -12.78 -4.04
C SER A 567 -1.28 -13.03 -2.54
N ARG A 568 -0.14 -12.99 -1.85
CA ARG A 568 -0.02 -13.50 -0.47
C ARG A 568 -0.60 -14.92 -0.36
N PHE A 569 -0.37 -15.74 -1.39
CA PHE A 569 -0.79 -17.15 -1.48
C PHE A 569 -2.30 -17.38 -1.66
N ILE A 570 -3.07 -16.34 -2.01
CA ILE A 570 -4.48 -16.49 -2.38
C ILE A 570 -4.56 -17.02 -3.82
N THR A 571 -5.01 -18.26 -4.00
CA THR A 571 -5.00 -18.97 -5.30
C THR A 571 -5.98 -18.38 -6.32
N ASP A 572 -7.07 -17.75 -5.88
CA ASP A 572 -8.10 -17.15 -6.71
C ASP A 572 -8.11 -15.60 -6.69
N ALA A 573 -6.99 -15.00 -6.27
CA ALA A 573 -6.83 -13.55 -6.19
C ALA A 573 -7.12 -12.86 -7.52
N ARG A 574 -7.82 -11.71 -7.48
CA ARG A 574 -8.10 -10.91 -8.67
C ARG A 574 -7.85 -9.43 -8.43
N SER A 575 -6.97 -8.84 -9.23
CA SER A 575 -6.72 -7.41 -9.19
C SER A 575 -7.82 -6.61 -9.90
N ARG A 576 -7.88 -5.31 -9.59
CA ARG A 576 -8.80 -4.37 -10.24
C ARG A 576 -8.62 -4.26 -11.76
N VAL A 577 -7.39 -4.46 -12.24
CA VAL A 577 -7.06 -4.42 -13.68
C VAL A 577 -7.19 -5.79 -14.36
N GLY A 578 -7.55 -6.83 -13.60
CA GLY A 578 -7.86 -8.16 -14.11
C GLY A 578 -6.74 -9.20 -14.03
N ALA A 579 -5.62 -8.88 -13.37
CA ALA A 579 -4.60 -9.88 -13.03
C ALA A 579 -5.22 -10.95 -12.12
N SER A 580 -4.86 -12.21 -12.32
CA SER A 580 -5.62 -13.34 -11.77
C SER A 580 -4.71 -14.46 -11.24
N GLY A 581 -5.17 -15.07 -10.15
CA GLY A 581 -4.59 -16.23 -9.49
C GLY A 581 -3.31 -15.98 -8.69
N LEU A 582 -2.66 -17.08 -8.30
CA LEU A 582 -1.52 -17.11 -7.39
C LEU A 582 -0.34 -16.20 -7.77
N MET A 583 -0.01 -16.14 -9.06
CA MET A 583 1.08 -15.34 -9.65
C MET A 583 0.57 -14.11 -10.42
N GLN A 584 -0.70 -13.72 -10.21
CA GLN A 584 -1.34 -12.52 -10.77
C GLN A 584 -1.08 -12.31 -12.28
N LEU A 585 -1.41 -13.30 -13.10
CA LEU A 585 -1.23 -13.19 -14.54
C LEU A 585 -2.32 -12.33 -15.18
N MET A 586 -1.91 -11.43 -16.06
CA MET A 586 -2.85 -10.73 -16.94
C MET A 586 -3.46 -11.71 -17.95
N PRO A 587 -4.75 -11.58 -18.32
CA PRO A 587 -5.40 -12.52 -19.23
C PRO A 587 -4.74 -12.62 -20.61
N ALA A 588 -4.16 -11.51 -21.10
CA ALA A 588 -3.42 -11.49 -22.36
C ALA A 588 -2.11 -12.29 -22.27
N THR A 589 -1.37 -12.11 -21.17
CA THR A 589 -0.14 -12.84 -20.86
C THR A 589 -0.41 -14.32 -20.71
N ALA A 590 -1.41 -14.72 -19.92
CA ALA A 590 -1.78 -16.13 -19.72
C ALA A 590 -2.08 -16.84 -21.07
N ARG A 591 -2.89 -16.22 -21.95
CA ARG A 591 -3.16 -16.75 -23.30
C ARG A 591 -1.93 -16.83 -24.19
N TRP A 592 -1.02 -15.87 -24.06
CA TRP A 592 0.21 -15.86 -24.85
C TRP A 592 1.15 -16.97 -24.39
N VAL A 593 1.36 -17.13 -23.08
CA VAL A 593 2.21 -18.17 -22.50
C VAL A 593 1.65 -19.55 -22.79
N ALA A 594 0.34 -19.77 -22.58
CA ALA A 594 -0.31 -21.05 -22.87
C ALA A 594 -0.06 -21.52 -24.31
N ARG A 595 -0.17 -20.61 -25.29
CA ARG A 595 0.17 -20.91 -26.69
C ARG A 595 1.65 -21.18 -26.89
N LYS A 596 2.52 -20.41 -26.24
CA LYS A 596 3.97 -20.52 -26.36
C LYS A 596 4.51 -21.86 -25.83
N ILE A 597 3.90 -22.39 -24.77
CA ILE A 597 4.27 -23.69 -24.16
C ILE A 597 3.45 -24.87 -24.70
N GLY A 598 2.51 -24.64 -25.62
CA GLY A 598 1.71 -25.70 -26.23
C GLY A 598 0.59 -26.26 -25.35
N MET A 599 0.10 -25.51 -24.35
CA MET A 599 -1.03 -25.90 -23.49
C MET A 599 -2.36 -25.83 -24.26
N LYS A 600 -2.80 -26.97 -24.82
CA LYS A 600 -3.99 -27.04 -25.71
C LYS A 600 -5.33 -26.84 -25.00
N ASP A 601 -5.44 -27.31 -23.75
CA ASP A 601 -6.70 -27.29 -22.99
C ASP A 601 -6.89 -26.02 -22.15
N PHE A 602 -6.09 -24.98 -22.38
CA PHE A 602 -6.18 -23.73 -21.63
C PHE A 602 -7.52 -23.02 -21.86
N GLN A 603 -8.24 -22.75 -20.77
CA GLN A 603 -9.43 -21.90 -20.77
C GLN A 603 -9.15 -20.64 -19.95
N PRO A 604 -9.60 -19.44 -20.37
CA PRO A 604 -9.35 -18.22 -19.59
C PRO A 604 -9.83 -18.29 -18.13
N SER A 605 -10.85 -19.08 -17.83
CA SER A 605 -11.36 -19.30 -16.47
C SER A 605 -10.46 -20.20 -15.60
N SER A 606 -9.59 -21.02 -16.19
CA SER A 606 -8.66 -21.88 -15.44
C SER A 606 -7.44 -21.12 -14.93
N VAL A 607 -7.27 -19.82 -15.22
CA VAL A 607 -6.14 -19.04 -14.68
C VAL A 607 -6.18 -18.90 -13.14
N ASN A 608 -7.31 -19.19 -12.50
CA ASN A 608 -7.43 -19.23 -11.03
C ASN A 608 -7.19 -20.63 -10.46
N ASP A 609 -7.05 -21.64 -11.30
CA ASP A 609 -6.61 -22.98 -10.88
C ASP A 609 -5.13 -22.94 -10.52
N PHE A 610 -4.78 -23.58 -9.39
CA PHE A 610 -3.43 -23.53 -8.83
C PHE A 610 -2.37 -24.03 -9.81
N ASP A 611 -2.59 -25.20 -10.42
CA ASP A 611 -1.60 -25.82 -11.33
C ASP A 611 -1.46 -25.00 -12.61
N THR A 612 -2.59 -24.63 -13.20
CA THR A 612 -2.60 -23.81 -14.41
C THR A 612 -1.89 -22.48 -14.19
N ASN A 613 -2.20 -21.77 -13.10
CA ASN A 613 -1.60 -20.48 -12.82
C ASN A 613 -0.09 -20.60 -12.58
N THR A 614 0.33 -21.58 -11.79
CA THR A 614 1.74 -21.80 -11.44
C THR A 614 2.57 -22.16 -12.66
N ILE A 615 2.06 -23.06 -13.53
CA ILE A 615 2.74 -23.43 -14.78
C ILE A 615 2.90 -22.20 -15.67
N LEU A 616 1.84 -21.43 -15.89
CA LEU A 616 1.90 -20.25 -16.76
C LEU A 616 2.80 -19.15 -16.18
N GLY A 617 2.75 -18.92 -14.87
CA GLY A 617 3.48 -17.85 -14.21
C GLY A 617 4.97 -18.12 -14.15
N THR A 618 5.36 -19.34 -13.79
CA THR A 618 6.78 -19.76 -13.77
C THR A 618 7.39 -19.75 -15.18
N ASN A 619 6.65 -20.22 -16.19
CA ASN A 619 7.09 -20.15 -17.59
C ASN A 619 7.25 -18.70 -18.06
N TYR A 620 6.30 -17.82 -17.73
CA TYR A 620 6.43 -16.40 -18.07
C TYR A 620 7.65 -15.76 -17.41
N LEU A 621 7.84 -16.00 -16.11
CA LEU A 621 8.99 -15.49 -15.36
C LEU A 621 10.32 -15.96 -15.97
N SER A 622 10.43 -17.23 -16.33
CA SER A 622 11.61 -17.80 -16.99
C SER A 622 11.87 -17.16 -18.37
N MET A 623 10.82 -16.95 -19.18
CA MET A 623 10.96 -16.26 -20.48
C MET A 623 11.46 -14.82 -20.30
N VAL A 624 10.92 -14.08 -19.33
CA VAL A 624 11.34 -12.70 -19.03
C VAL A 624 12.79 -12.67 -18.51
N LEU A 625 13.18 -13.63 -17.67
CA LEU A 625 14.55 -13.76 -17.17
C LEU A 625 15.56 -13.94 -18.31
N ASN A 626 15.26 -14.85 -19.24
CA ASN A 626 16.13 -15.15 -20.38
C ASN A 626 16.26 -13.96 -21.34
N ASP A 627 15.15 -13.28 -21.65
CA ASP A 627 15.15 -12.08 -22.52
C ASP A 627 15.93 -10.90 -21.91
N LEU A 628 16.08 -10.87 -20.58
CA LEU A 628 16.77 -9.81 -19.84
C LEU A 628 18.14 -10.26 -19.29
N ASN A 629 18.78 -11.19 -19.99
CA ASN A 629 20.17 -11.63 -19.76
C ASN A 629 20.40 -12.21 -18.34
N GLY A 630 19.40 -12.86 -17.74
CA GLY A 630 19.54 -13.47 -16.42
C GLY A 630 19.46 -12.51 -15.24
N SER A 631 19.19 -11.22 -15.46
CA SER A 631 19.06 -10.26 -14.36
C SER A 631 17.70 -10.39 -13.66
N GLN A 632 17.70 -10.89 -12.42
CA GLN A 632 16.48 -10.97 -11.60
C GLN A 632 15.87 -9.59 -11.30
N VAL A 633 16.66 -8.53 -11.19
CA VAL A 633 16.18 -7.14 -11.02
C VAL A 633 15.35 -6.71 -12.23
N LEU A 634 15.91 -6.85 -13.44
CA LEU A 634 15.21 -6.47 -14.66
C LEU A 634 14.01 -7.37 -14.92
N ALA A 635 14.13 -8.67 -14.65
CA ALA A 635 13.05 -9.62 -14.86
C ALA A 635 11.88 -9.42 -13.91
N THR A 636 12.16 -9.15 -12.63
CA THR A 636 11.13 -8.80 -11.65
C THR A 636 10.42 -7.50 -12.04
N ALA A 637 11.17 -6.49 -12.50
CA ALA A 637 10.58 -5.25 -13.02
C ALA A 637 9.73 -5.50 -14.28
N GLY A 638 10.21 -6.37 -15.17
CA GLY A 638 9.53 -6.74 -16.42
C GLY A 638 8.28 -7.58 -16.21
N TYR A 639 8.24 -8.41 -15.16
CA TYR A 639 7.06 -9.19 -14.79
C TYR A 639 5.90 -8.27 -14.41
N ASN A 640 6.14 -7.28 -13.53
CA ASN A 640 5.11 -6.35 -13.07
C ASN A 640 4.79 -5.25 -14.11
N ALA A 641 5.82 -4.68 -14.76
CA ALA A 641 5.66 -3.50 -15.61
C ALA A 641 5.69 -3.82 -17.11
N GLY A 642 5.80 -5.08 -17.52
CA GLY A 642 6.02 -5.46 -18.90
C GLY A 642 7.53 -5.37 -19.28
N PRO A 643 8.09 -6.34 -20.02
CA PRO A 643 9.55 -6.45 -20.25
C PRO A 643 10.19 -5.28 -21.00
N GLY A 644 9.42 -4.53 -21.80
CA GLY A 644 9.93 -3.37 -22.53
C GLY A 644 10.33 -2.18 -21.62
N ARG A 645 9.69 -2.03 -20.46
CA ARG A 645 9.96 -0.91 -19.54
C ARG A 645 11.34 -0.96 -18.90
N PRO A 646 11.78 -2.06 -18.25
CA PRO A 646 13.14 -2.13 -17.71
C PRO A 646 14.21 -2.01 -18.80
N VAL A 647 13.96 -2.46 -20.03
CA VAL A 647 14.85 -2.22 -21.18
C VAL A 647 14.99 -0.72 -21.47
N GLN A 648 13.87 0.00 -21.54
CA GLN A 648 13.86 1.45 -21.75
C GLN A 648 14.54 2.22 -20.60
N TRP A 649 14.31 1.82 -19.35
CA TRP A 649 14.95 2.48 -18.21
C TRP A 649 16.46 2.23 -18.21
N ARG A 650 16.89 0.98 -18.45
CA ARG A 650 18.31 0.62 -18.57
C ARG A 650 19.02 1.32 -19.73
N SER A 651 18.33 1.54 -20.85
CA SER A 651 18.93 2.22 -22.02
C SER A 651 19.24 3.70 -21.81
N LYS A 652 18.72 4.31 -20.75
CA LYS A 652 18.98 5.71 -20.39
C LYS A 652 20.15 5.88 -19.40
N LEU A 653 20.75 4.77 -18.94
CA LEU A 653 21.98 4.82 -18.16
C LEU A 653 23.17 5.18 -19.07
N ARG A 654 24.18 5.87 -18.52
CA ARG A 654 25.45 6.17 -19.21
C ARG A 654 26.65 5.40 -18.67
N ALA A 655 26.49 4.71 -17.54
CA ALA A 655 27.47 3.82 -16.93
C ALA A 655 26.73 2.70 -16.17
N PRO A 656 27.40 1.57 -15.85
CA PRO A 656 26.84 0.56 -14.96
C PRO A 656 26.47 1.15 -13.59
N VAL A 657 25.35 0.70 -13.03
CA VAL A 657 24.88 1.11 -11.70
C VAL A 657 24.61 -0.11 -10.83
N GLU A 658 24.76 0.04 -9.52
CA GLU A 658 24.34 -0.97 -8.54
C GLU A 658 22.86 -1.35 -8.74
N GLY A 659 22.52 -2.63 -8.61
CA GLY A 659 21.15 -3.11 -8.74
C GLY A 659 20.18 -2.44 -7.76
N ALA A 660 20.63 -2.10 -6.55
CA ALA A 660 19.85 -1.34 -5.57
C ALA A 660 19.51 0.08 -6.07
N ILE A 661 20.46 0.75 -6.74
CA ILE A 661 20.24 2.06 -7.37
C ILE A 661 19.27 1.93 -8.53
N PHE A 662 19.42 0.91 -9.38
CA PHE A 662 18.48 0.68 -10.47
C PHE A 662 17.06 0.47 -9.92
N ALA A 663 16.90 -0.40 -8.92
CA ALA A 663 15.62 -0.67 -8.27
C ALA A 663 15.00 0.61 -7.68
N GLU A 664 15.77 1.42 -6.94
CA GLU A 664 15.26 2.63 -6.30
C GLU A 664 14.96 3.77 -7.29
N THR A 665 15.51 3.72 -8.50
CA THR A 665 15.31 4.75 -9.54
C THR A 665 14.31 4.33 -10.62
N ILE A 666 13.62 3.19 -10.46
CA ILE A 666 12.48 2.80 -11.29
C ILE A 666 11.36 3.87 -11.18
N PRO A 667 10.91 4.50 -12.28
CA PRO A 667 9.86 5.55 -12.28
C PRO A 667 8.54 5.14 -11.65
N PHE A 668 8.13 3.91 -11.88
CA PHE A 668 6.82 3.44 -11.44
C PHE A 668 6.90 3.05 -9.98
N THR A 669 6.20 3.79 -9.11
CA THR A 669 6.22 3.53 -7.66
C THR A 669 5.82 2.09 -7.34
N GLU A 670 4.78 1.57 -7.99
CA GLU A 670 4.36 0.18 -7.83
C GLU A 670 5.50 -0.80 -8.16
N THR A 671 6.09 -0.69 -9.35
CA THR A 671 7.19 -1.56 -9.79
C THR A 671 8.45 -1.41 -8.94
N ARG A 672 8.78 -0.19 -8.51
CA ARG A 672 9.93 0.10 -7.62
C ARG A 672 9.79 -0.63 -6.29
N LEU A 673 8.62 -0.54 -5.66
CA LEU A 673 8.35 -1.25 -4.40
C LEU A 673 8.28 -2.76 -4.63
N TYR A 674 7.66 -3.18 -5.73
CA TYR A 674 7.55 -4.59 -6.11
C TYR A 674 8.90 -5.28 -6.25
N VAL A 675 9.85 -4.70 -7.00
CA VAL A 675 11.19 -5.26 -7.18
C VAL A 675 11.92 -5.42 -5.85
N LYS A 676 11.90 -4.39 -5.01
CA LYS A 676 12.53 -4.42 -3.69
C LYS A 676 11.93 -5.51 -2.80
N ASN A 677 10.60 -5.60 -2.75
CA ASN A 677 9.91 -6.59 -1.94
C ASN A 677 10.16 -8.02 -2.44
N VAL A 678 10.05 -8.28 -3.73
CA VAL A 678 10.26 -9.63 -4.30
C VAL A 678 11.67 -10.12 -4.04
N LEU A 679 12.69 -9.30 -4.31
CA LEU A 679 14.08 -9.74 -4.13
C LEU A 679 14.47 -9.87 -2.66
N SER A 680 13.98 -8.97 -1.80
CA SER A 680 14.13 -9.10 -0.34
C SER A 680 13.44 -10.37 0.19
N ASN A 681 12.24 -10.70 -0.29
CA ASN A 681 11.56 -11.95 0.04
C ASN A 681 12.35 -13.16 -0.44
N THR A 682 12.93 -13.06 -1.64
CA THR A 682 13.68 -14.14 -2.28
C THR A 682 14.87 -14.56 -1.43
N SER A 683 15.66 -13.60 -0.93
CA SER A 683 16.80 -13.89 -0.06
C SER A 683 16.36 -14.61 1.23
N TYR A 684 15.22 -14.22 1.84
CA TYR A 684 14.70 -14.94 3.00
C TYR A 684 14.21 -16.35 2.68
N TYR A 685 13.45 -16.54 1.59
CA TYR A 685 13.04 -17.88 1.18
C TYR A 685 14.24 -18.78 0.88
N SER A 686 15.27 -18.23 0.25
CA SER A 686 16.51 -18.94 -0.06
C SER A 686 17.22 -19.40 1.22
N MET A 687 17.38 -18.51 2.21
CA MET A 687 17.94 -18.86 3.52
C MET A 687 17.08 -19.89 4.25
N MET A 688 15.75 -19.77 4.20
CA MET A 688 14.83 -20.75 4.81
C MET A 688 14.88 -22.13 4.16
N PHE A 689 15.01 -22.20 2.84
CA PHE A 689 15.01 -23.47 2.10
C PHE A 689 16.36 -24.18 2.14
N THR A 690 17.46 -23.43 2.23
CA THR A 690 18.82 -23.98 2.14
C THR A 690 19.55 -24.04 3.48
N GLY A 691 19.13 -23.25 4.47
CA GLY A 691 19.85 -23.04 5.72
C GLY A 691 21.17 -22.29 5.55
N LYS A 692 21.45 -21.72 4.37
CA LYS A 692 22.70 -21.02 4.05
C LYS A 692 22.44 -19.52 3.89
N PRO A 693 23.41 -18.66 4.25
CA PRO A 693 23.34 -17.23 3.97
C PRO A 693 23.13 -16.94 2.48
N ASP A 694 22.31 -15.92 2.18
CA ASP A 694 22.08 -15.45 0.81
C ASP A 694 22.10 -13.92 0.76
N SER A 695 23.09 -13.36 0.05
CA SER A 695 23.30 -11.91 -0.05
C SER A 695 22.31 -11.27 -1.01
N LEU A 696 21.55 -10.30 -0.51
CA LEU A 696 20.70 -9.46 -1.34
C LEU A 696 21.56 -8.57 -2.26
N LYS A 697 22.71 -8.05 -1.79
CA LYS A 697 23.60 -7.23 -2.64
C LYS A 697 24.12 -8.02 -3.84
N GLU A 698 24.56 -9.26 -3.63
CA GLU A 698 25.03 -10.14 -4.70
C GLU A 698 23.91 -10.43 -5.72
N ARG A 699 22.71 -10.76 -5.23
CA ARG A 699 21.53 -11.00 -6.07
C ARG A 699 21.12 -9.79 -6.90
N LEU A 700 21.25 -8.58 -6.34
CA LEU A 700 20.99 -7.33 -7.05
C LEU A 700 22.03 -7.05 -8.14
N GLY A 701 23.29 -7.36 -7.86
CA GLY A 701 24.40 -7.23 -8.80
C GLY A 701 24.54 -5.83 -9.38
N THR A 702 24.96 -5.76 -10.64
CA THR A 702 25.13 -4.51 -11.40
C THR A 702 24.28 -4.51 -12.66
N ILE A 703 23.65 -3.38 -12.97
CA ILE A 703 22.87 -3.18 -14.20
C ILE A 703 23.64 -2.28 -15.16
N SER A 704 24.14 -2.88 -16.24
CA SER A 704 24.88 -2.18 -17.29
C SER A 704 23.94 -1.53 -18.32
N PRO A 705 24.29 -0.36 -18.90
CA PRO A 705 23.57 0.21 -20.02
C PRO A 705 23.47 -0.77 -21.19
N ALA A 706 22.33 -0.77 -21.87
CA ALA A 706 22.15 -1.54 -23.10
C ALA A 706 21.22 -0.80 -24.07
N PRO A 707 21.38 -0.94 -25.39
CA PRO A 707 20.49 -0.30 -26.36
C PRO A 707 19.02 -0.65 -26.12
N ASN A 708 18.12 0.30 -26.39
CA ASN A 708 16.69 0.05 -26.35
C ASN A 708 16.32 -0.88 -27.52
N LYS A 709 16.06 -2.15 -27.22
CA LYS A 709 15.66 -3.18 -28.19
C LYS A 709 14.18 -3.51 -27.99
N ARG A 710 13.50 -3.84 -29.09
CA ARG A 710 12.12 -4.33 -29.04
C ARG A 710 12.11 -5.70 -28.33
N VAL A 711 11.26 -5.84 -27.32
CA VAL A 711 11.02 -7.13 -26.65
C VAL A 711 9.80 -7.80 -27.27
N ALA A 712 9.88 -9.11 -27.52
CA ALA A 712 8.81 -9.88 -28.18
C ALA A 712 7.79 -10.48 -27.19
N LEU A 713 7.97 -10.22 -25.89
CA LEU A 713 7.09 -10.63 -24.80
C LEU A 713 5.94 -9.62 -24.61
N PRO A 714 4.75 -10.10 -24.21
CA PRO A 714 3.55 -9.28 -24.03
C PRO A 714 3.61 -8.31 -22.84
#